data_AF-A0A0M0K2I9-F1
#
_entry.id   AF-A0A0M0K2I9-F1
#
_cell.length_a   1.000
_cell.length_b   1.000
_cell.length_c   1.000
_cell.angle_alpha   90.00
_cell.angle_beta   90.00
_cell.angle_gamma   90.00
#
_symmetry.space_group_name_H-M   'P 1'
#
loop_
_entity.id
_entity.type
_entity.pdbx_description
1 polymer ?
#
loop_
_entity_poly.entity_id
_entity_poly.type
_entity_poly.pdbx_seq_one_letter_code
_entity_poly.pdbx_strand_id
1 'polypeptide(L)'
;MLMTRCSTPLIVANLVTTILADRASLDCPLRQIGLDYAQMVQPQWRPLAAFQELADALNGAAEAVDCHVKPSMRANKSTSTRRVKTFALPPASAALVLFADAVRGSDADGDGSEAKPFASLHRGLAAVRTFRAGRDAASLAETDRAYLMLRAGTFYLGSSGAGTLHLGASDSFLTVQAYPEEDVTISGGTPLLGLQWEMVPDALPKRSVYEFRNGGLEDGFDAAPPEMLTVAEAQAKCSAMPTCAAFTFITSVSPPGVEKVKVSFKHEVFWNPSAAGSTYVRNVGYEPTAERNLYRADVSSIGLQRPIDSLRVGGQRAILARYPNVKTVEQLGAMQIKALHWVPQSALNLTKTANYTFEPAAPGGAHRNDTAENFFQSFKLGVGGDCAMRFTPKASYWCSKDSQGGGPGPYSAPVGMVVTNSNESLPHTPYGSGAGWASAGSGALVHTWRAGRWFSWVMKTMEGRFDAGPGTTTFDFSLEVGGNQGSRGGDAGQEFFVENVFDELDSPGEFYYDPSAPLTGKPMLWLWHNASGAPPDGQLIAPQLVSIINASGTQAAPVVGIGFRGLIFRDAAPAFLEPHGTPSGGDWAVSRTAALFFEGTVGTEVAGCLLTSLDGHAVFLSGYNRGAAISENEFVSIGETAISQWGYTDGSPVPGMGFDATAGNQPRGTLVSANLVHEVGIFTKQNSFYFQSESFNNTIADNVAYNGPRAGINFDDGLGGGSLVTRNVLANFCRESSDHGPFNSWDRQVYVYDDAANGGAPTVQKKNDTISFNFILANYHSSMAIDNDDGSAYYDTHDNVFISASFGADYGGDSLKSDFGGHSNFHHANVDLFWSKGFGICDQAIGYADGYYDNYLYLSSDGNYGNGQQCTGGAKTIVGGNTIWSPTGKITECGKDLADWQAEGNDVGTKALPYPADAEVLAIVRQTLKM
;
A
#
# COMPACT_ATOMS: atom_id res chain seq x y z
N MET A 1 -19.88 -10.57 -27.77
CA MET A 1 -21.18 -9.93 -27.51
C MET A 1 -20.87 -8.79 -26.55
N LEU A 2 -20.99 -7.53 -26.99
CA LEU A 2 -20.54 -6.36 -26.21
C LEU A 2 -21.43 -6.21 -24.96
N MET A 3 -20.83 -6.28 -23.77
CA MET A 3 -21.49 -5.94 -22.51
C MET A 3 -21.55 -4.42 -22.37
N THR A 4 -22.76 -3.90 -22.26
CA THR A 4 -23.09 -2.48 -22.09
C THR A 4 -22.78 -2.01 -20.68
N ARG A 5 -21.91 -1.00 -20.56
CA ARG A 5 -21.76 -0.18 -19.34
C ARG A 5 -23.09 0.52 -19.01
N CYS A 6 -23.48 0.49 -17.73
CA CYS A 6 -24.57 1.30 -17.19
C CYS A 6 -24.07 2.71 -16.89
N SER A 7 -24.32 3.67 -17.79
CA SER A 7 -24.18 5.09 -17.48
C SER A 7 -25.10 5.90 -18.40
N THR A 8 -26.09 6.60 -17.84
CA THR A 8 -26.90 7.61 -18.53
C THR A 8 -26.66 8.99 -17.91
N PRO A 9 -26.48 10.06 -18.72
CA PRO A 9 -26.26 11.41 -18.21
C PRO A 9 -27.60 12.14 -18.04
N LEU A 10 -27.80 12.93 -16.98
CA LEU A 10 -28.87 13.93 -16.99
C LEU A 10 -28.60 15.17 -16.10
N ILE A 11 -28.67 16.33 -16.76
CA ILE A 11 -29.20 17.66 -16.37
C ILE A 11 -29.41 17.91 -14.87
N VAL A 12 -28.51 18.63 -14.17
CA VAL A 12 -28.82 19.26 -12.87
C VAL A 12 -27.88 20.44 -12.56
N ALA A 13 -28.40 21.68 -12.43
CA ALA A 13 -27.62 22.83 -11.92
C ALA A 13 -28.15 23.37 -10.57
N ASN A 14 -29.46 23.24 -10.28
CA ASN A 14 -30.09 23.80 -9.08
C ASN A 14 -30.30 22.81 -7.92
N LEU A 15 -30.27 21.49 -8.15
CA LEU A 15 -30.31 20.47 -7.07
C LEU A 15 -28.92 20.23 -6.45
N VAL A 16 -27.87 20.42 -7.27
CA VAL A 16 -26.46 20.24 -6.89
C VAL A 16 -26.07 21.17 -5.74
N THR A 17 -26.62 22.39 -5.70
CA THR A 17 -26.30 23.41 -4.69
C THR A 17 -26.78 23.05 -3.28
N THR A 18 -27.94 22.39 -3.12
CA THR A 18 -28.45 21.99 -1.79
C THR A 18 -27.73 20.75 -1.26
N ILE A 19 -27.50 19.75 -2.12
CA ILE A 19 -26.75 18.52 -1.76
C ILE A 19 -25.31 18.86 -1.32
N LEU A 20 -24.68 19.83 -2.00
CA LEU A 20 -23.36 20.33 -1.62
C LEU A 20 -23.38 21.08 -0.27
N ALA A 21 -24.47 21.77 0.07
CA ALA A 21 -24.60 22.51 1.32
C ALA A 21 -24.78 21.59 2.54
N ASP A 22 -25.64 20.57 2.46
CA ASP A 22 -25.87 19.61 3.55
C ASP A 22 -24.64 18.70 3.76
N ARG A 23 -23.95 18.33 2.68
CA ARG A 23 -22.67 17.62 2.77
C ARG A 23 -21.59 18.49 3.43
N ALA A 24 -21.54 19.78 3.14
CA ALA A 24 -20.55 20.69 3.73
C ALA A 24 -20.73 20.87 5.24
N SER A 25 -21.97 20.86 5.77
CA SER A 25 -22.19 21.00 7.21
C SER A 25 -21.85 19.72 8.00
N LEU A 26 -21.98 18.54 7.38
CA LEU A 26 -21.70 17.25 8.00
C LEU A 26 -20.25 16.76 7.83
N ASP A 27 -19.57 17.07 6.72
CA ASP A 27 -18.24 16.51 6.40
C ASP A 27 -17.21 16.78 7.51
N CYS A 28 -17.09 18.03 7.97
CA CYS A 28 -16.08 18.36 8.97
C CYS A 28 -16.33 17.73 10.35
N PRO A 29 -17.56 17.78 10.92
CA PRO A 29 -17.89 17.03 12.13
C PRO A 29 -17.65 15.52 12.01
N LEU A 30 -17.91 14.92 10.84
CA LEU A 30 -17.64 13.49 10.62
C LEU A 30 -16.15 13.18 10.61
N ARG A 31 -15.32 14.01 9.96
CA ARG A 31 -13.84 13.88 10.04
C ARG A 31 -13.35 14.00 11.48
N GLN A 32 -13.96 14.89 12.29
CA GLN A 32 -13.58 15.04 13.70
C GLN A 32 -13.96 13.78 14.49
N ILE A 33 -15.11 13.16 14.22
CA ILE A 33 -15.47 11.86 14.81
C ILE A 33 -14.45 10.78 14.41
N GLY A 34 -14.05 10.71 13.15
CA GLY A 34 -13.02 9.77 12.70
C GLY A 34 -11.69 9.94 13.44
N LEU A 35 -11.25 11.19 13.65
CA LEU A 35 -10.06 11.52 14.43
C LEU A 35 -10.22 11.15 15.93
N ASP A 36 -11.37 11.46 16.53
CA ASP A 36 -11.66 11.12 17.93
C ASP A 36 -11.72 9.59 18.12
N TYR A 37 -12.30 8.86 17.16
CA TYR A 37 -12.35 7.40 17.16
C TYR A 37 -10.94 6.80 17.01
N ALA A 38 -10.11 7.36 16.13
CA ALA A 38 -8.69 6.99 16.00
C ALA A 38 -7.94 7.16 17.33
N GLN A 39 -8.18 8.25 18.07
CA GLN A 39 -7.60 8.44 19.41
C GLN A 39 -8.10 7.41 20.43
N MET A 40 -9.35 6.96 20.31
CA MET A 40 -9.98 6.00 21.22
C MET A 40 -9.44 4.58 21.04
N VAL A 41 -9.25 4.13 19.79
CA VAL A 41 -8.81 2.75 19.49
C VAL A 41 -7.29 2.57 19.59
N GLN A 42 -6.52 3.67 19.54
CA GLN A 42 -5.06 3.64 19.62
C GLN A 42 -4.53 3.72 21.07
N PRO A 43 -3.33 3.17 21.33
CA PRO A 43 -2.80 3.08 22.68
C PRO A 43 -2.38 4.46 23.21
N GLN A 44 -2.62 4.66 24.52
CA GLN A 44 -2.45 5.95 25.20
C GLN A 44 -1.01 6.46 25.29
N TRP A 45 -0.01 5.64 24.96
CA TRP A 45 1.38 6.08 24.94
C TRP A 45 1.73 6.89 23.68
N ARG A 46 0.93 6.78 22.60
CA ARG A 46 1.22 7.47 21.34
C ARG A 46 1.24 8.99 21.52
N PRO A 47 2.22 9.68 20.91
CA PRO A 47 2.33 11.13 21.02
C PRO A 47 1.12 11.82 20.38
N LEU A 48 0.72 12.97 20.91
CA LEU A 48 -0.33 13.80 20.30
C LEU A 48 0.01 14.18 18.84
N ALA A 49 1.31 14.34 18.55
CA ALA A 49 1.82 14.64 17.21
C ALA A 49 1.40 13.61 16.15
N ALA A 50 1.33 12.32 16.50
CA ALA A 50 0.88 11.28 15.55
C ALA A 50 -0.58 11.49 15.13
N PHE A 51 -1.44 11.94 16.05
CA PHE A 51 -2.83 12.28 15.74
C PHE A 51 -2.94 13.63 15.02
N GLN A 52 -1.98 14.54 15.23
CA GLN A 52 -1.90 15.75 14.44
C GLN A 52 -1.57 15.43 12.97
N GLU A 53 -0.66 14.48 12.70
CA GLU A 53 -0.37 14.02 11.34
C GLU A 53 -1.62 13.43 10.66
N LEU A 54 -2.42 12.63 11.37
CA LEU A 54 -3.72 12.18 10.88
C LEU A 54 -4.68 13.34 10.63
N ALA A 55 -4.79 14.30 11.56
CA ALA A 55 -5.64 15.47 11.39
C ALA A 55 -5.23 16.28 10.15
N ASP A 56 -3.93 16.47 9.94
CA ASP A 56 -3.37 17.16 8.77
C ASP A 56 -3.70 16.40 7.48
N ALA A 57 -3.63 15.07 7.49
CA ALA A 57 -4.05 14.25 6.35
C ALA A 57 -5.55 14.35 6.06
N LEU A 58 -6.40 14.39 7.09
CA LEU A 58 -7.85 14.55 6.95
C LEU A 58 -8.23 15.95 6.44
N ASN A 59 -7.51 16.97 6.89
CA ASN A 59 -7.69 18.38 6.48
C ASN A 59 -7.11 18.66 5.09
N GLY A 60 -6.02 17.98 4.71
CA GLY A 60 -5.32 18.16 3.44
C GLY A 60 -5.99 17.48 2.24
N ALA A 61 -7.04 16.69 2.47
CA ALA A 61 -7.82 16.08 1.41
C ALA A 61 -8.49 17.16 0.54
N ALA A 62 -8.58 16.93 -0.78
CA ALA A 62 -9.15 17.92 -1.70
C ALA A 62 -10.60 18.27 -1.35
N GLU A 63 -11.29 17.33 -0.72
CA GLU A 63 -12.72 17.38 -0.40
C GLU A 63 -13.02 17.96 0.98
N ALA A 64 -11.99 18.19 1.81
CA ALA A 64 -12.10 18.80 3.13
C ALA A 64 -12.21 20.35 3.03
N VAL A 65 -13.21 20.84 2.29
CA VAL A 65 -13.41 22.29 2.07
C VAL A 65 -13.82 22.96 3.38
N ASP A 66 -13.13 24.04 3.77
CA ASP A 66 -13.35 24.79 5.03
C ASP A 66 -13.35 23.91 6.30
N CYS A 67 -12.70 22.75 6.24
CA CYS A 67 -12.63 21.82 7.35
C CYS A 67 -11.26 21.82 8.04
N HIS A 68 -11.29 22.03 9.36
CA HIS A 68 -10.10 22.02 10.20
C HIS A 68 -10.35 21.20 11.47
N VAL A 69 -10.18 19.89 11.37
CA VAL A 69 -10.17 18.99 12.52
C VAL A 69 -8.86 19.09 13.30
N LYS A 70 -8.93 18.82 14.60
CA LYS A 70 -7.75 18.83 15.46
C LYS A 70 -7.84 17.76 16.56
N PRO A 71 -6.71 17.19 17.00
CA PRO A 71 -6.72 16.18 18.04
C PRO A 71 -7.30 16.71 19.36
N SER A 72 -8.11 15.91 20.05
CA SER A 72 -8.64 16.30 21.34
C SER A 72 -7.58 16.09 22.44
N MET A 73 -7.24 17.16 23.18
CA MET A 73 -6.31 17.10 24.32
C MET A 73 -6.87 16.30 25.52
N ARG A 74 -8.18 16.02 25.54
CA ARG A 74 -8.82 15.26 26.61
C ARG A 74 -8.67 13.74 26.44
N ALA A 75 -8.55 13.26 25.20
CA ALA A 75 -8.46 11.83 24.90
C ALA A 75 -7.03 11.27 24.96
N ASN A 76 -6.01 12.11 24.81
CA ASN A 76 -4.60 11.71 24.88
C ASN A 76 -3.85 12.50 25.97
N LYS A 77 -3.31 11.78 26.95
CA LYS A 77 -2.54 12.35 28.08
C LYS A 77 -1.03 12.12 27.97
N SER A 78 -0.56 11.51 26.88
CA SER A 78 0.87 11.25 26.68
C SER A 78 1.65 12.55 26.55
N THR A 79 2.72 12.68 27.32
CA THR A 79 3.74 13.73 27.15
C THR A 79 4.97 13.20 26.39
N SER A 80 4.94 11.95 25.94
CA SER A 80 6.02 11.35 25.17
C SER A 80 6.08 11.97 23.77
N THR A 81 7.29 12.14 23.25
CA THR A 81 7.55 12.45 21.83
C THR A 81 8.08 11.24 21.06
N ARG A 82 8.25 10.10 21.72
CA ARG A 82 8.82 8.89 21.12
C ARG A 82 7.79 8.21 20.22
N ARG A 83 8.26 7.73 19.06
CA ARG A 83 7.45 6.97 18.09
C ARG A 83 7.48 5.46 18.31
N VAL A 84 8.35 4.99 19.20
CA VAL A 84 8.44 3.59 19.62
C VAL A 84 7.94 3.44 21.07
N LYS A 85 7.40 2.27 21.39
CA LYS A 85 6.93 1.95 22.73
C LYS A 85 8.10 1.61 23.64
N THR A 86 8.10 2.13 24.87
CA THR A 86 9.01 1.65 25.93
C THR A 86 8.56 0.31 26.45
N PHE A 87 9.47 -0.67 26.44
CA PHE A 87 9.31 -1.95 27.11
C PHE A 87 10.13 -2.00 28.40
N ALA A 88 9.64 -2.71 29.40
CA ALA A 88 10.37 -2.94 30.65
C ALA A 88 11.60 -3.85 30.42
N LEU A 89 12.55 -3.81 31.35
CA LEU A 89 13.66 -4.76 31.35
C LEU A 89 13.15 -6.21 31.43
N PRO A 90 13.92 -7.18 30.90
CA PRO A 90 13.57 -8.59 30.98
C PRO A 90 13.26 -9.05 32.41
N PRO A 91 12.30 -9.98 32.59
CA PRO A 91 12.01 -10.52 33.92
C PRO A 91 13.21 -11.31 34.46
N ALA A 92 13.33 -11.40 35.79
CA ALA A 92 14.39 -12.18 36.44
C ALA A 92 14.34 -13.69 36.09
N SER A 93 13.22 -14.18 35.55
CA SER A 93 13.04 -15.54 35.06
C SER A 93 13.61 -15.79 33.66
N ALA A 94 14.13 -14.76 32.97
CA ALA A 94 14.77 -14.92 31.68
C ALA A 94 15.99 -15.86 31.79
N ALA A 95 16.12 -16.80 30.87
CA ALA A 95 17.21 -17.78 30.89
C ALA A 95 18.57 -17.12 30.57
N LEU A 96 18.55 -16.08 29.74
CA LEU A 96 19.74 -15.37 29.31
C LEU A 96 19.36 -13.92 28.96
N VAL A 97 20.18 -12.96 29.39
CA VAL A 97 20.09 -11.56 28.97
C VAL A 97 21.47 -11.12 28.51
N LEU A 98 21.57 -10.72 27.25
CA LEU A 98 22.79 -10.21 26.63
C LEU A 98 22.57 -8.78 26.15
N PHE A 99 23.65 -8.01 26.05
CA PHE A 99 23.63 -6.62 25.63
C PHE A 99 24.50 -6.41 24.39
N ALA A 100 24.00 -5.60 23.46
CA ALA A 100 24.78 -5.05 22.35
C ALA A 100 24.65 -3.53 22.29
N ASP A 101 25.74 -2.85 21.98
CA ASP A 101 25.85 -1.39 21.91
C ASP A 101 26.67 -1.02 20.67
N ALA A 102 26.02 -0.39 19.68
CA ALA A 102 26.63 -0.07 18.39
C ALA A 102 27.77 0.96 18.49
N VAL A 103 27.88 1.68 19.61
CA VAL A 103 28.85 2.77 19.80
C VAL A 103 29.99 2.36 20.71
N ARG A 104 29.69 1.65 21.80
CA ARG A 104 30.65 1.31 22.86
C ARG A 104 30.99 -0.17 22.95
N GLY A 105 30.25 -1.02 22.24
CA GLY A 105 30.45 -2.46 22.28
C GLY A 105 31.74 -2.91 21.61
N SER A 106 32.17 -4.14 21.91
CA SER A 106 33.28 -4.80 21.23
C SER A 106 32.92 -6.25 20.95
N ASP A 107 33.02 -6.69 19.69
CA ASP A 107 32.82 -8.11 19.35
C ASP A 107 34.03 -8.98 19.69
N ALA A 108 35.21 -8.37 19.86
CA ALA A 108 36.44 -9.05 20.24
C ALA A 108 36.54 -9.24 21.77
N ASP A 109 36.22 -8.19 22.54
CA ASP A 109 36.44 -8.14 23.99
C ASP A 109 35.16 -8.11 24.81
N GLY A 110 34.00 -7.92 24.17
CA GLY A 110 32.69 -7.95 24.83
C GLY A 110 32.34 -9.35 25.31
N ASP A 111 31.77 -9.43 26.51
CA ASP A 111 31.23 -10.67 27.08
C ASP A 111 29.70 -10.72 27.03
N GLY A 112 29.07 -9.67 26.50
CA GLY A 112 27.62 -9.54 26.37
C GLY A 112 26.93 -9.08 27.65
N SER A 113 27.67 -8.77 28.72
CA SER A 113 27.13 -8.06 29.88
C SER A 113 26.85 -6.59 29.54
N GLU A 114 26.02 -5.93 30.35
CA GLU A 114 25.76 -4.49 30.17
C GLU A 114 27.03 -3.64 30.28
N ALA A 115 28.02 -4.07 31.07
CA ALA A 115 29.29 -3.38 31.25
C ALA A 115 30.26 -3.59 30.09
N LYS A 116 30.16 -4.73 29.39
CA LYS A 116 31.00 -5.09 28.23
C LYS A 116 30.12 -5.66 27.10
N PRO A 117 29.25 -4.82 26.51
CA PRO A 117 28.31 -5.28 25.49
C PRO A 117 29.03 -5.68 24.22
N PHE A 118 28.38 -6.52 23.41
CA PHE A 118 28.83 -6.78 22.04
C PHE A 118 28.66 -5.55 21.16
N ALA A 119 29.43 -5.44 20.08
CA ALA A 119 29.28 -4.37 19.09
C ALA A 119 28.16 -4.66 18.08
N SER A 120 27.90 -5.94 17.78
CA SER A 120 26.94 -6.33 16.74
C SER A 120 25.83 -7.28 17.23
N LEU A 121 24.69 -7.24 16.52
CA LEU A 121 23.62 -8.22 16.69
C LEU A 121 24.08 -9.64 16.35
N HIS A 122 24.92 -9.79 15.32
CA HIS A 122 25.45 -11.09 14.90
C HIS A 122 26.26 -11.76 16.00
N ARG A 123 27.09 -11.00 16.73
CA ARG A 123 27.83 -11.53 17.88
C ARG A 123 26.90 -11.88 19.03
N GLY A 124 25.92 -11.03 19.33
CA GLY A 124 24.89 -11.33 20.34
C GLY A 124 24.12 -12.62 20.03
N LEU A 125 23.68 -12.79 18.78
CA LEU A 125 23.01 -14.00 18.31
C LEU A 125 23.91 -15.23 18.39
N ALA A 126 25.18 -15.10 18.00
CA ALA A 126 26.15 -16.19 18.14
C ALA A 126 26.36 -16.61 19.61
N ALA A 127 26.31 -15.67 20.55
CA ALA A 127 26.38 -15.95 21.98
C ALA A 127 25.12 -16.67 22.49
N VAL A 128 23.92 -16.29 22.03
CA VAL A 128 22.67 -17.03 22.30
C VAL A 128 22.78 -18.47 21.80
N ARG A 129 23.24 -18.67 20.57
CA ARG A 129 23.45 -20.01 19.98
C ARG A 129 24.48 -20.83 20.75
N THR A 130 25.54 -20.18 21.25
CA THR A 130 26.55 -20.82 22.10
C THR A 130 25.97 -21.26 23.44
N PHE A 131 25.17 -20.42 24.09
CA PHE A 131 24.45 -20.79 25.33
C PHE A 131 23.53 -21.99 25.14
N ARG A 132 22.95 -22.13 23.94
CA ARG A 132 22.05 -23.23 23.55
C ARG A 132 22.78 -24.44 22.95
N ALA A 133 24.12 -24.40 22.84
CA ALA A 133 24.88 -25.45 22.18
C ALA A 133 24.61 -26.82 22.83
N GLY A 134 24.32 -27.84 22.00
CA GLY A 134 23.99 -29.19 22.45
C GLY A 134 22.54 -29.41 22.88
N ARG A 135 21.68 -28.38 22.84
CA ARG A 135 20.24 -28.52 23.04
C ARG A 135 19.52 -28.78 21.72
N ASP A 136 18.47 -29.59 21.77
CA ASP A 136 17.57 -29.79 20.64
C ASP A 136 16.66 -28.56 20.49
N ALA A 137 16.60 -27.98 19.28
CA ALA A 137 15.76 -26.83 18.97
C ALA A 137 14.28 -27.11 19.24
N ALA A 138 13.82 -28.34 18.98
CA ALA A 138 12.44 -28.76 19.23
C ALA A 138 12.10 -28.87 20.73
N SER A 139 13.12 -28.90 21.60
CA SER A 139 12.95 -28.98 23.06
C SER A 139 12.93 -27.62 23.76
N LEU A 140 13.21 -26.52 23.02
CA LEU A 140 13.17 -25.18 23.59
C LEU A 140 11.75 -24.82 24.02
N ALA A 141 11.62 -24.12 25.14
CA ALA A 141 10.35 -23.66 25.69
C ALA A 141 10.45 -22.22 26.23
N GLU A 142 9.33 -21.68 26.71
CA GLU A 142 9.27 -20.33 27.30
C GLU A 142 10.30 -20.12 28.44
N THR A 143 10.61 -21.18 29.20
CA THR A 143 11.65 -21.15 30.25
C THR A 143 13.06 -20.94 29.71
N ASP A 144 13.27 -21.06 28.40
CA ASP A 144 14.55 -20.87 27.70
C ASP A 144 14.63 -19.49 27.02
N ARG A 145 13.68 -18.60 27.31
CA ARG A 145 13.60 -17.27 26.71
C ARG A 145 14.89 -16.49 26.95
N ALA A 146 15.52 -16.10 25.85
CA ALA A 146 16.72 -15.28 25.82
C ALA A 146 16.36 -13.86 25.34
N TYR A 147 17.02 -12.87 25.91
CA TYR A 147 16.87 -11.47 25.52
C TYR A 147 18.19 -10.94 24.98
N LEU A 148 18.14 -10.32 23.80
CA LEU A 148 19.21 -9.48 23.27
C LEU A 148 18.77 -8.02 23.40
N MET A 149 19.27 -7.36 24.45
CA MET A 149 19.02 -5.97 24.77
C MET A 149 19.94 -5.07 23.96
N LEU A 150 19.37 -4.16 23.18
CA LEU A 150 20.13 -3.25 22.33
C LEU A 150 20.18 -1.87 22.98
N ARG A 151 21.37 -1.27 23.00
CA ARG A 151 21.59 0.11 23.45
C ARG A 151 21.44 1.11 22.31
N ALA A 152 21.22 2.37 22.68
CA ALA A 152 21.05 3.49 21.76
C ALA A 152 22.14 3.54 20.68
N GLY A 153 21.72 3.79 19.44
CA GLY A 153 22.62 3.84 18.28
C GLY A 153 22.02 3.13 17.06
N THR A 154 22.81 3.07 15.99
CA THR A 154 22.43 2.43 14.73
C THR A 154 23.29 1.22 14.44
N PHE A 155 22.66 0.06 14.32
CA PHE A 155 23.29 -1.17 13.85
C PHE A 155 23.10 -1.28 12.34
N TYR A 156 24.17 -1.01 11.59
CA TYR A 156 24.18 -1.07 10.13
C TYR A 156 24.45 -2.50 9.65
N LEU A 157 23.40 -3.18 9.19
CA LEU A 157 23.50 -4.54 8.67
C LEU A 157 23.86 -4.58 7.18
N GLY A 158 23.65 -3.49 6.43
CA GLY A 158 24.02 -3.41 5.02
C GLY A 158 25.54 -3.39 4.77
N SER A 159 26.32 -3.00 5.78
CA SER A 159 27.78 -2.95 5.70
C SER A 159 28.38 -4.32 5.39
N SER A 160 29.49 -4.32 4.65
CA SER A 160 30.20 -5.54 4.25
C SER A 160 30.52 -6.43 5.45
N GLY A 161 30.12 -7.70 5.37
CA GLY A 161 30.36 -8.71 6.41
C GLY A 161 29.31 -8.82 7.52
N ALA A 162 28.32 -7.93 7.60
CA ALA A 162 27.19 -8.07 8.52
C ALA A 162 26.05 -8.88 7.85
N GLY A 163 25.33 -8.28 6.90
CA GLY A 163 24.25 -8.94 6.16
C GLY A 163 22.95 -9.10 6.96
N THR A 164 21.97 -9.76 6.34
CA THR A 164 20.67 -10.07 6.94
C THR A 164 20.83 -10.90 8.21
N LEU A 165 20.08 -10.56 9.27
CA LEU A 165 20.04 -11.35 10.49
C LEU A 165 19.15 -12.58 10.28
N HIS A 166 19.78 -13.74 10.04
CA HIS A 166 19.08 -15.01 9.83
C HIS A 166 18.81 -15.73 11.16
N LEU A 167 17.53 -16.03 11.41
CA LEU A 167 17.02 -16.78 12.55
C LEU A 167 16.41 -18.11 12.08
N GLY A 168 16.71 -19.19 12.80
CA GLY A 168 16.16 -20.53 12.56
C GLY A 168 15.59 -21.15 13.83
N ALA A 169 15.19 -22.42 13.77
CA ALA A 169 14.53 -23.10 14.90
C ALA A 169 15.33 -23.06 16.21
N SER A 170 16.67 -23.07 16.14
CA SER A 170 17.57 -22.93 17.31
C SER A 170 17.48 -21.57 18.02
N ASP A 171 16.95 -20.56 17.33
CA ASP A 171 16.79 -19.20 17.82
C ASP A 171 15.40 -18.97 18.45
N SER A 172 14.57 -20.02 18.54
CA SER A 172 13.25 -19.95 19.18
C SER A 172 13.32 -19.36 20.60
N PHE A 173 12.27 -18.65 21.02
CA PHE A 173 12.18 -17.91 22.29
C PHE A 173 13.28 -16.84 22.44
N LEU A 174 13.73 -16.23 21.34
CA LEU A 174 14.60 -15.05 21.37
C LEU A 174 13.75 -13.78 21.28
N THR A 175 13.98 -12.84 22.20
CA THR A 175 13.44 -11.49 22.11
C THR A 175 14.57 -10.48 21.89
N VAL A 176 14.53 -9.75 20.78
CA VAL A 176 15.40 -8.61 20.51
C VAL A 176 14.64 -7.34 20.90
N GLN A 177 15.21 -6.55 21.81
CA GLN A 177 14.48 -5.45 22.43
C GLN A 177 15.39 -4.23 22.63
N ALA A 178 14.86 -3.03 22.41
CA ALA A 178 15.53 -1.80 22.82
C ALA A 178 15.64 -1.70 24.35
N TYR A 179 16.75 -1.16 24.84
CA TYR A 179 16.85 -0.80 26.25
C TYR A 179 15.79 0.27 26.58
N PRO A 180 15.16 0.22 27.78
CA PRO A 180 14.10 1.16 28.13
C PRO A 180 14.50 2.62 27.92
N GLU A 181 13.62 3.41 27.30
CA GLU A 181 13.83 4.82 26.97
C GLU A 181 14.97 5.14 26.00
N GLU A 182 15.57 4.12 25.36
CA GLU A 182 16.58 4.30 24.32
C GLU A 182 16.00 4.06 22.93
N ASP A 183 16.34 4.94 21.97
CA ASP A 183 16.00 4.76 20.56
C ASP A 183 17.11 3.96 19.87
N VAL A 184 16.73 2.77 19.38
CA VAL A 184 17.65 1.83 18.75
C VAL A 184 17.25 1.63 17.30
N THR A 185 18.19 1.84 16.39
CA THR A 185 17.97 1.65 14.95
C THR A 185 18.69 0.42 14.45
N ILE A 186 17.99 -0.42 13.69
CA ILE A 186 18.56 -1.48 12.86
C ILE A 186 18.36 -1.07 11.40
N SER A 187 19.46 -0.77 10.71
CA SER A 187 19.44 -0.26 9.34
C SER A 187 19.90 -1.33 8.35
N GLY A 188 19.14 -1.52 7.28
CA GLY A 188 19.54 -2.34 6.13
C GLY A 188 20.56 -1.67 5.19
N GLY A 189 20.97 -0.44 5.52
CA GLY A 189 21.86 0.36 4.69
C GLY A 189 23.32 0.32 5.10
N THR A 190 24.16 0.84 4.21
CA THR A 190 25.60 1.05 4.37
C THR A 190 25.88 2.54 4.42
N PRO A 191 26.46 3.07 5.51
CA PRO A 191 26.98 4.43 5.55
C PRO A 191 28.07 4.61 4.50
N LEU A 192 27.95 5.63 3.66
CA LEU A 192 28.97 5.98 2.67
C LEU A 192 29.97 6.95 3.33
N LEU A 193 31.00 6.39 3.97
CA LEU A 193 31.98 7.15 4.76
C LEU A 193 33.27 7.43 3.99
N GLY A 194 33.91 8.56 4.28
CA GLY A 194 35.23 8.89 3.75
C GLY A 194 35.25 9.21 2.24
N LEU A 195 34.10 9.52 1.66
CA LEU A 195 33.97 9.87 0.25
C LEU A 195 34.77 11.14 -0.08
N GLN A 196 35.55 11.07 -1.16
CA GLN A 196 36.27 12.23 -1.69
C GLN A 196 35.43 12.87 -2.80
N TRP A 197 34.70 13.93 -2.44
CA TRP A 197 33.83 14.63 -3.38
C TRP A 197 34.60 15.56 -4.31
N GLU A 198 34.42 15.35 -5.60
CA GLU A 198 34.87 16.24 -6.66
C GLU A 198 33.67 17.05 -7.15
N MET A 199 33.78 18.39 -7.12
CA MET A 199 32.82 19.25 -7.80
C MET A 199 32.97 19.04 -9.32
N VAL A 200 31.85 18.85 -10.00
CA VAL A 200 31.80 18.70 -11.46
C VAL A 200 31.62 20.10 -12.06
N PRO A 201 32.63 20.67 -12.76
CA PRO A 201 32.50 21.98 -13.42
C PRO A 201 31.42 21.93 -14.52
N ASP A 202 31.05 23.09 -15.08
CA ASP A 202 30.02 23.35 -16.13
C ASP A 202 30.12 22.54 -17.46
N ALA A 203 30.82 21.40 -17.49
CA ALA A 203 31.05 20.55 -18.65
C ALA A 203 29.83 19.72 -19.09
N LEU A 204 28.79 19.57 -18.26
CA LEU A 204 27.50 19.05 -18.75
C LEU A 204 26.79 20.17 -19.53
N PRO A 205 26.14 19.90 -20.68
CA PRO A 205 25.45 20.93 -21.45
C PRO A 205 24.50 21.74 -20.55
N LYS A 206 24.40 23.06 -20.74
CA LYS A 206 23.30 23.85 -20.15
C LYS A 206 22.00 23.23 -20.64
N ARG A 207 21.22 22.72 -19.70
CA ARG A 207 19.98 21.98 -19.92
C ARG A 207 18.91 22.69 -19.12
N SER A 208 17.78 22.96 -19.77
CA SER A 208 16.64 23.60 -19.13
C SER A 208 16.11 22.63 -18.06
N VAL A 209 15.95 23.11 -16.83
CA VAL A 209 15.31 22.33 -15.77
C VAL A 209 13.81 22.43 -15.96
N TYR A 210 13.14 21.28 -15.95
CA TYR A 210 11.70 21.19 -16.12
C TYR A 210 11.10 20.54 -14.87
N GLU A 211 10.58 21.38 -13.98
CA GLU A 211 9.90 20.90 -12.77
C GLU A 211 8.48 20.43 -13.09
N PHE A 212 8.11 19.29 -12.52
CA PHE A 212 6.70 18.94 -12.42
C PHE A 212 5.98 20.00 -11.58
N ARG A 213 5.18 20.82 -12.27
CA ARG A 213 4.17 21.65 -11.64
C ARG A 213 2.84 20.94 -11.78
N ASN A 214 2.33 20.48 -10.65
CA ASN A 214 1.00 19.91 -10.60
C ASN A 214 0.01 21.02 -11.00
N GLY A 215 -0.56 20.93 -12.21
CA GLY A 215 -1.66 21.79 -12.64
C GLY A 215 -2.92 21.67 -11.76
N GLY A 216 -2.90 20.79 -10.75
CA GLY A 216 -3.93 20.70 -9.71
C GLY A 216 -3.50 21.16 -8.31
N LEU A 217 -2.25 21.56 -8.09
CA LEU A 217 -1.83 22.25 -6.86
C LEU A 217 -1.50 23.73 -7.10
N GLU A 218 -1.14 24.16 -8.31
CA GLU A 218 -0.86 25.58 -8.56
C GLU A 218 -2.09 26.38 -9.04
N ASP A 219 -3.08 25.74 -9.66
CA ASP A 219 -4.28 26.48 -10.13
C ASP A 219 -5.23 26.85 -8.98
N GLY A 220 -4.98 26.28 -7.81
CA GLY A 220 -5.69 26.63 -6.60
C GLY A 220 -4.77 26.90 -5.44
N PHE A 221 -3.47 27.20 -5.59
CA PHE A 221 -2.66 27.73 -4.50
C PHE A 221 -1.92 29.00 -4.95
N ASP A 222 -1.60 29.91 -4.02
CA ASP A 222 -1.01 31.21 -4.35
C ASP A 222 0.26 31.00 -5.21
N ALA A 223 0.36 31.70 -6.35
CA ALA A 223 1.55 31.67 -7.21
C ALA A 223 2.80 32.29 -6.55
N ALA A 224 2.64 32.80 -5.32
CA ALA A 224 3.71 33.31 -4.50
C ALA A 224 4.56 32.16 -3.90
N PRO A 225 5.87 32.37 -3.71
CA PRO A 225 6.73 31.36 -3.10
C PRO A 225 6.20 30.95 -1.71
N PRO A 226 6.25 29.66 -1.35
CA PRO A 226 5.76 29.17 -0.06
C PRO A 226 6.42 29.90 1.09
N GLU A 227 5.64 30.26 2.10
CA GLU A 227 6.11 31.07 3.22
C GLU A 227 6.45 30.20 4.42
N MET A 228 7.48 30.59 5.18
CA MET A 228 7.81 29.96 6.45
C MET A 228 6.96 30.60 7.55
N LEU A 229 5.89 29.92 7.94
CA LEU A 229 4.94 30.38 8.95
C LEU A 229 4.75 29.31 10.02
N THR A 230 4.47 29.72 11.25
CA THR A 230 3.87 28.78 12.19
C THR A 230 2.47 28.39 11.67
N VAL A 231 1.95 27.22 12.05
CA VAL A 231 0.58 26.83 11.66
C VAL A 231 -0.45 27.88 12.12
N ALA A 232 -0.22 28.54 13.26
CA ALA A 232 -1.07 29.62 13.75
C ALA A 232 -0.97 30.90 12.91
N GLU A 233 0.22 31.28 12.47
CA GLU A 233 0.44 32.40 11.55
C GLU A 233 -0.19 32.13 10.18
N ALA A 234 -0.08 30.89 9.69
CA ALA A 234 -0.73 30.45 8.46
C ALA A 234 -2.25 30.52 8.54
N GLN A 235 -2.84 29.98 9.62
CA GLN A 235 -4.29 30.07 9.84
C GLN A 235 -4.77 31.52 9.89
N ALA A 236 -4.08 32.39 10.63
CA ALA A 236 -4.44 33.81 10.72
C ALA A 236 -4.35 34.51 9.37
N LYS A 237 -3.36 34.13 8.54
CA LYS A 237 -3.19 34.68 7.21
C LYS A 237 -4.26 34.19 6.24
N CYS A 238 -4.57 32.89 6.22
CA CYS A 238 -5.63 32.33 5.37
C CYS A 238 -7.00 32.92 5.73
N SER A 239 -7.34 33.03 7.02
CA SER A 239 -8.61 33.62 7.46
C SER A 239 -8.76 35.12 7.14
N ALA A 240 -7.65 35.83 6.89
CA ALA A 240 -7.65 37.23 6.47
C ALA A 240 -7.70 37.41 4.94
N MET A 241 -7.49 36.34 4.17
CA MET A 241 -7.52 36.35 2.71
C MET A 241 -8.92 35.97 2.20
N PRO A 242 -9.65 36.84 1.48
CA PRO A 242 -11.01 36.56 1.00
C PRO A 242 -11.10 35.39 0.02
N THR A 243 -9.98 34.98 -0.57
CA THR A 243 -9.88 33.94 -1.58
C THR A 243 -9.23 32.67 -1.05
N CYS A 244 -8.76 32.62 0.20
CA CYS A 244 -8.11 31.42 0.74
C CYS A 244 -9.17 30.43 1.24
N ALA A 245 -9.25 29.26 0.59
CA ALA A 245 -10.15 28.15 0.93
C ALA A 245 -9.52 27.16 1.92
N ALA A 246 -8.19 27.02 1.93
CA ALA A 246 -7.44 26.19 2.87
C ALA A 246 -5.94 26.56 2.83
N PHE A 247 -5.10 25.96 3.66
CA PHE A 247 -3.65 25.98 3.48
C PHE A 247 -3.07 24.59 3.78
N THR A 248 -1.94 24.27 3.16
CA THR A 248 -1.19 23.03 3.42
C THR A 248 0.25 23.38 3.76
N PHE A 249 0.97 22.45 4.38
CA PHE A 249 2.37 22.61 4.66
C PHE A 249 3.09 21.28 4.52
N ILE A 250 4.33 21.32 4.04
CA ILE A 250 5.15 20.12 3.90
C ILE A 250 5.89 19.91 5.22
N THR A 251 5.53 18.86 5.96
CA THR A 251 6.29 18.41 7.12
C THR A 251 7.38 17.43 6.69
N SER A 252 8.42 17.91 6.01
CA SER A 252 9.68 17.17 5.99
C SER A 252 10.30 17.32 7.37
N VAL A 253 9.96 16.43 8.31
CA VAL A 253 10.56 16.26 9.64
C VAL A 253 11.27 17.51 10.18
N SER A 254 10.55 18.40 10.87
CA SER A 254 11.23 19.49 11.57
C SER A 254 12.00 18.92 12.76
N PRO A 255 13.29 19.24 12.95
CA PRO A 255 14.00 18.91 14.18
C PRO A 255 13.27 19.50 15.39
N PRO A 256 13.45 18.93 16.61
CA PRO A 256 12.93 19.54 17.83
C PRO A 256 13.42 21.00 17.96
N GLY A 257 12.48 21.95 17.92
CA GLY A 257 12.76 23.39 18.12
C GLY A 257 12.60 24.31 16.91
N VAL A 258 12.06 23.86 15.78
CA VAL A 258 11.71 24.76 14.65
C VAL A 258 10.21 25.07 14.64
N GLU A 259 9.83 26.33 14.91
CA GLU A 259 8.43 26.79 15.05
C GLU A 259 7.68 26.99 13.71
N LYS A 260 8.38 27.13 12.58
CA LYS A 260 7.80 27.54 11.29
C LYS A 260 7.95 26.48 10.21
N VAL A 261 6.85 26.15 9.53
CA VAL A 261 6.75 25.17 8.45
C VAL A 261 6.55 25.88 7.11
N LYS A 262 6.87 25.20 6.02
CA LYS A 262 6.68 25.72 4.66
C LYS A 262 5.21 25.60 4.29
N VAL A 263 4.51 26.73 4.23
CA VAL A 263 3.07 26.83 4.05
C VAL A 263 2.73 27.32 2.65
N SER A 264 1.76 26.67 2.01
CA SER A 264 1.12 27.09 0.76
C SER A 264 -0.38 27.32 1.02
N PHE A 265 -0.94 28.40 0.48
CA PHE A 265 -2.37 28.77 0.63
C PHE A 265 -3.18 28.38 -0.59
N LYS A 266 -4.33 27.74 -0.41
CA LYS A 266 -5.24 27.25 -1.45
C LYS A 266 -6.31 28.30 -1.78
N HIS A 267 -6.50 28.69 -3.05
CA HIS A 267 -7.46 29.69 -3.52
C HIS A 267 -8.58 29.18 -4.45
N GLU A 268 -8.57 27.92 -4.93
CA GLU A 268 -9.65 27.35 -5.76
C GLU A 268 -10.18 25.99 -5.24
N VAL A 269 -11.43 25.62 -5.60
CA VAL A 269 -12.23 24.60 -4.91
C VAL A 269 -12.24 23.20 -5.56
N PHE A 270 -11.69 22.97 -6.77
CA PHE A 270 -11.84 21.67 -7.44
C PHE A 270 -10.60 21.15 -8.18
N TRP A 271 -10.28 19.85 -8.00
CA TRP A 271 -9.51 19.06 -8.96
C TRP A 271 -10.46 18.05 -9.61
N ASN A 272 -10.67 18.17 -10.93
CA ASN A 272 -11.50 17.25 -11.70
C ASN A 272 -10.67 16.61 -12.83
N PRO A 273 -10.15 15.39 -12.64
CA PRO A 273 -9.43 14.66 -13.69
C PRO A 273 -10.36 13.91 -14.65
N SER A 274 -11.68 13.91 -14.44
CA SER A 274 -12.64 13.19 -15.31
C SER A 274 -12.90 13.91 -16.64
N ALA A 275 -12.41 15.14 -16.80
CA ALA A 275 -12.38 15.78 -18.10
C ALA A 275 -11.33 15.10 -18.97
N ALA A 276 -11.74 14.04 -19.66
CA ALA A 276 -11.08 13.50 -20.83
C ALA A 276 -10.85 14.65 -21.84
N GLY A 277 -9.72 15.35 -21.72
CA GLY A 277 -9.35 16.45 -22.60
C GLY A 277 -8.67 17.68 -21.99
N SER A 278 -8.64 17.90 -20.67
CA SER A 278 -7.96 19.09 -20.10
C SER A 278 -6.57 18.76 -19.55
N THR A 279 -5.64 18.52 -20.47
CA THR A 279 -4.20 18.62 -20.25
C THR A 279 -3.79 20.08 -20.17
N TYR A 280 -3.40 20.56 -18.99
CA TYR A 280 -2.42 21.65 -18.89
C TYR A 280 -1.39 21.31 -17.81
N VAL A 281 -0.45 20.45 -18.19
CA VAL A 281 0.89 20.44 -17.57
C VAL A 281 1.62 21.62 -18.19
N ARG A 282 2.01 22.61 -17.38
CA ARG A 282 3.02 23.59 -17.81
C ARG A 282 4.37 23.13 -17.27
N ASN A 283 5.17 22.52 -18.14
CA ASN A 283 6.60 22.44 -17.94
C ASN A 283 7.14 23.88 -17.97
N VAL A 284 7.31 24.49 -16.80
CA VAL A 284 7.98 25.79 -16.72
C VAL A 284 9.47 25.50 -16.78
N GLY A 285 10.00 25.49 -18.00
CA GLY A 285 11.43 25.49 -18.21
C GLY A 285 12.03 26.74 -17.56
N TYR A 286 12.95 26.56 -16.61
CA TYR A 286 13.77 27.63 -16.09
C TYR A 286 15.24 27.25 -16.21
N GLU A 287 16.08 28.22 -16.57
CA GLU A 287 17.52 28.05 -16.42
C GLU A 287 17.86 28.31 -14.95
N PRO A 288 18.31 27.31 -14.18
CA PRO A 288 18.66 27.53 -12.78
C PRO A 288 19.67 28.66 -12.68
N THR A 289 19.29 29.74 -11.98
CA THR A 289 20.17 30.88 -11.69
C THR A 289 21.21 30.58 -10.61
N ALA A 290 21.15 29.39 -10.01
CA ALA A 290 22.11 28.92 -9.02
C ALA A 290 23.28 28.20 -9.71
N GLU A 291 24.50 28.42 -9.19
CA GLU A 291 25.67 27.62 -9.54
C GLU A 291 25.34 26.12 -9.40
N ARG A 292 25.69 25.32 -10.40
CA ARG A 292 25.43 23.88 -10.41
C ARG A 292 26.20 23.20 -9.28
N ASN A 293 25.49 22.74 -8.26
CA ASN A 293 26.08 22.07 -7.09
C ASN A 293 26.16 20.55 -7.28
N LEU A 294 26.72 20.14 -8.43
CA LEU A 294 26.87 18.74 -8.80
C LEU A 294 28.21 18.19 -8.31
N TYR A 295 28.15 17.10 -7.56
CA TYR A 295 29.32 16.40 -7.05
C TYR A 295 29.36 14.96 -7.52
N ARG A 296 30.56 14.41 -7.58
CA ARG A 296 30.79 12.98 -7.77
C ARG A 296 31.82 12.44 -6.80
N ALA A 297 31.67 11.19 -6.40
CA ALA A 297 32.62 10.49 -5.55
C ALA A 297 32.81 9.04 -6.00
N ASP A 298 34.04 8.55 -5.86
CA ASP A 298 34.41 7.16 -6.07
C ASP A 298 33.94 6.33 -4.88
N VAL A 299 33.17 5.27 -5.15
CA VAL A 299 32.61 4.40 -4.10
C VAL A 299 33.23 3.01 -4.10
N SER A 300 34.29 2.78 -4.88
CA SER A 300 34.93 1.47 -5.03
C SER A 300 35.41 0.86 -3.71
N SER A 301 35.72 1.68 -2.71
CA SER A 301 36.21 1.25 -1.39
C SER A 301 35.11 0.89 -0.39
N ILE A 302 33.83 1.19 -0.67
CA ILE A 302 32.73 1.07 0.31
C ILE A 302 32.24 -0.38 0.50
N GLY A 303 32.55 -1.28 -0.43
CA GLY A 303 32.16 -2.70 -0.32
C GLY A 303 30.64 -2.90 -0.39
N LEU A 304 30.02 -2.39 -1.45
CA LEU A 304 28.59 -2.49 -1.72
C LEU A 304 28.19 -3.92 -2.13
N GLN A 305 27.02 -4.38 -1.66
CA GLN A 305 26.44 -5.68 -1.97
C GLN A 305 25.51 -5.62 -3.19
N ARG A 306 24.91 -4.46 -3.45
CA ARG A 306 24.04 -4.18 -4.60
C ARG A 306 24.29 -2.77 -5.15
N PRO A 307 23.89 -2.48 -6.40
CA PRO A 307 23.93 -1.12 -6.92
C PRO A 307 23.19 -0.13 -6.02
N ILE A 308 23.63 1.14 -5.98
CA ILE A 308 22.92 2.22 -5.30
C ILE A 308 21.73 2.63 -6.19
N ASP A 309 20.62 1.92 -6.04
CA ASP A 309 19.32 2.21 -6.67
C ASP A 309 18.38 3.00 -5.75
N SER A 310 18.83 3.27 -4.53
CA SER A 310 18.19 4.10 -3.53
C SER A 310 19.27 4.76 -2.67
N LEU A 311 19.05 5.99 -2.23
CA LEU A 311 20.00 6.73 -1.41
C LEU A 311 19.25 7.50 -0.33
N ARG A 312 19.84 7.57 0.87
CA ARG A 312 19.41 8.48 1.92
C ARG A 312 20.39 9.64 2.02
N VAL A 313 19.87 10.86 2.12
CA VAL A 313 20.64 12.06 2.41
C VAL A 313 20.00 12.74 3.60
N GLY A 314 20.72 12.83 4.73
CA GLY A 314 20.17 13.40 5.97
C GLY A 314 18.97 12.61 6.51
N GLY A 315 18.91 11.30 6.22
CA GLY A 315 17.83 10.42 6.64
C GLY A 315 16.59 10.41 5.74
N GLN A 316 16.54 11.26 4.70
CA GLN A 316 15.44 11.33 3.72
C GLN A 316 15.83 10.62 2.42
N ARG A 317 14.84 10.14 1.64
CA ARG A 317 15.11 9.59 0.30
C ARG A 317 15.64 10.69 -0.63
N ALA A 318 16.76 10.43 -1.29
CA ALA A 318 17.16 11.20 -2.45
C ALA A 318 16.42 10.71 -3.69
N ILE A 319 16.29 11.56 -4.69
CA ILE A 319 15.55 11.28 -5.92
C ILE A 319 16.50 10.59 -6.90
N LEU A 320 16.14 9.43 -7.43
CA LEU A 320 16.92 8.85 -8.52
C LEU A 320 16.70 9.73 -9.75
N ALA A 321 17.77 10.10 -10.46
CA ALA A 321 17.72 11.00 -11.63
C ALA A 321 16.58 10.62 -12.58
N ARG A 322 15.65 11.54 -12.81
CA ARG A 322 14.33 11.23 -13.38
C ARG A 322 13.73 12.38 -14.15
N TYR A 323 12.73 12.06 -14.97
CA TYR A 323 11.87 13.06 -15.56
C TYR A 323 10.39 12.61 -15.52
N PRO A 324 9.45 13.48 -15.12
CA PRO A 324 9.67 14.87 -14.73
C PRO A 324 10.29 15.00 -13.33
N ASN A 325 10.90 16.15 -13.08
CA ASN A 325 11.60 16.44 -11.83
C ASN A 325 10.58 16.66 -10.70
N VAL A 326 10.90 16.17 -9.52
CA VAL A 326 10.05 16.23 -8.32
C VAL A 326 10.84 16.81 -7.14
N LYS A 327 10.16 17.20 -6.06
CA LYS A 327 10.79 17.73 -4.84
C LYS A 327 11.08 16.64 -3.80
N THR A 328 10.30 15.57 -3.80
CA THR A 328 10.50 14.39 -2.95
C THR A 328 10.06 13.13 -3.70
N VAL A 329 10.56 11.96 -3.29
CA VAL A 329 10.18 10.66 -3.88
C VAL A 329 8.71 10.33 -3.59
N GLU A 330 8.19 10.78 -2.45
CA GLU A 330 6.82 10.57 -1.99
C GLU A 330 5.77 11.41 -2.74
N GLN A 331 6.15 12.26 -3.70
CA GLN A 331 5.20 13.02 -4.50
C GLN A 331 4.37 12.09 -5.41
N LEU A 332 3.14 11.84 -4.96
CA LEU A 332 2.13 10.97 -5.55
C LEU A 332 1.72 11.46 -6.95
N GLY A 333 1.60 10.56 -7.92
CA GLY A 333 1.04 10.90 -9.25
C GLY A 333 2.00 11.49 -10.28
N ALA A 334 3.31 11.27 -10.17
CA ALA A 334 4.32 11.77 -11.11
C ALA A 334 4.27 11.12 -12.52
N MET A 335 3.35 10.18 -12.78
CA MET A 335 3.13 9.61 -14.11
C MET A 335 2.23 10.53 -14.94
N GLN A 336 2.83 11.24 -15.90
CA GLN A 336 2.12 12.30 -16.63
C GLN A 336 2.42 12.34 -18.12
N ILE A 337 3.52 11.73 -18.52
CA ILE A 337 3.97 11.73 -19.91
C ILE A 337 3.21 10.65 -20.64
N LYS A 338 2.80 10.91 -21.88
CA LYS A 338 2.18 9.90 -22.74
C LYS A 338 3.18 9.44 -23.79
N ALA A 339 3.25 8.13 -23.99
CA ALA A 339 4.06 7.56 -25.06
C ALA A 339 3.43 7.91 -26.42
N LEU A 340 4.27 7.97 -27.46
CA LEU A 340 3.78 8.05 -28.84
C LEU A 340 3.07 6.74 -29.21
N HIS A 341 3.67 5.61 -28.87
CA HIS A 341 3.05 4.29 -28.91
C HIS A 341 3.78 3.29 -28.01
N TRP A 342 3.09 2.21 -27.64
CA TRP A 342 3.65 1.08 -26.90
C TRP A 342 3.93 -0.08 -27.85
N VAL A 343 4.99 -0.84 -27.59
CA VAL A 343 5.29 -2.07 -28.32
C VAL A 343 4.60 -3.23 -27.61
N PRO A 344 3.60 -3.88 -28.21
CA PRO A 344 2.78 -4.87 -27.54
C PRO A 344 3.51 -6.21 -27.37
N GLN A 345 3.14 -7.00 -26.36
CA GLN A 345 3.70 -8.35 -26.17
C GLN A 345 3.40 -9.28 -27.34
N SER A 346 2.27 -9.07 -28.02
CA SER A 346 1.89 -9.79 -29.24
C SER A 346 2.91 -9.67 -30.39
N ALA A 347 3.87 -8.74 -30.30
CA ALA A 347 5.03 -8.69 -31.19
C ALA A 347 6.03 -9.86 -30.96
N LEU A 348 5.97 -10.53 -29.82
CA LEU A 348 6.80 -11.68 -29.48
C LEU A 348 6.15 -13.00 -29.90
N ASN A 349 6.97 -13.94 -30.38
CA ASN A 349 6.52 -15.30 -30.69
C ASN A 349 6.71 -16.22 -29.47
N LEU A 350 5.85 -16.05 -28.45
CA LEU A 350 5.92 -16.82 -27.21
C LEU A 350 5.39 -18.25 -27.38
N THR A 351 5.92 -19.17 -26.57
CA THR A 351 5.39 -20.54 -26.49
C THR A 351 3.95 -20.53 -25.97
N LYS A 352 3.13 -21.49 -26.37
CA LYS A 352 1.75 -21.59 -25.90
C LYS A 352 1.67 -21.87 -24.40
N THR A 353 0.78 -21.17 -23.69
CA THR A 353 0.45 -21.43 -22.28
C THR A 353 -0.22 -22.80 -22.10
N ALA A 354 0.27 -23.60 -21.15
CA ALA A 354 -0.42 -24.81 -20.71
C ALA A 354 -1.53 -24.42 -19.74
N ASN A 355 -2.76 -24.89 -19.97
CA ASN A 355 -3.93 -24.53 -19.18
C ASN A 355 -4.39 -25.76 -18.40
N TYR A 356 -4.65 -25.57 -17.11
CA TYR A 356 -5.12 -26.59 -16.21
C TYR A 356 -6.40 -26.10 -15.53
N THR A 357 -7.38 -26.99 -15.47
CA THR A 357 -8.62 -26.81 -14.70
C THR A 357 -8.76 -28.00 -13.78
N PHE A 358 -8.98 -27.72 -12.51
CA PHE A 358 -9.23 -28.72 -11.48
C PHE A 358 -10.61 -28.46 -10.89
N GLU A 359 -11.28 -29.53 -10.47
CA GLU A 359 -12.60 -29.48 -9.86
C GLU A 359 -12.46 -29.90 -8.39
N PRO A 360 -12.09 -28.98 -7.47
CA PRO A 360 -11.87 -29.33 -6.08
C PRO A 360 -13.17 -29.82 -5.45
N ALA A 361 -13.06 -30.78 -4.53
CA ALA A 361 -14.22 -31.35 -3.86
C ALA A 361 -13.94 -31.60 -2.38
N ALA A 362 -14.95 -31.38 -1.56
CA ALA A 362 -14.97 -31.82 -0.16
C ALA A 362 -15.13 -33.35 -0.06
N PRO A 363 -14.88 -33.96 1.12
CA PRO A 363 -15.13 -35.38 1.36
C PRO A 363 -16.56 -35.78 0.96
N GLY A 364 -16.69 -36.86 0.19
CA GLY A 364 -17.96 -37.28 -0.40
C GLY A 364 -18.24 -36.73 -1.81
N GLY A 365 -17.34 -35.89 -2.36
CA GLY A 365 -17.41 -35.42 -3.76
C GLY A 365 -18.23 -34.15 -3.97
N ALA A 366 -18.50 -33.38 -2.91
CA ALA A 366 -19.23 -32.13 -3.03
C ALA A 366 -18.33 -31.02 -3.59
N HIS A 367 -18.74 -30.42 -4.71
CA HIS A 367 -18.06 -29.30 -5.37
C HIS A 367 -18.68 -27.95 -4.96
N ARG A 368 -17.94 -26.86 -5.15
CA ARG A 368 -18.50 -25.50 -5.05
C ARG A 368 -19.56 -25.33 -6.14
N ASN A 369 -20.77 -24.92 -5.75
CA ASN A 369 -21.90 -24.70 -6.67
C ASN A 369 -22.86 -23.63 -6.11
N ASP A 370 -22.27 -22.58 -5.55
CA ASP A 370 -22.95 -21.48 -4.87
C ASP A 370 -23.05 -20.21 -5.74
N THR A 371 -22.38 -20.19 -6.89
CA THR A 371 -22.35 -19.07 -7.82
C THR A 371 -23.38 -19.19 -8.93
N ALA A 372 -23.91 -18.05 -9.39
CA ALA A 372 -24.71 -18.00 -10.61
C ALA A 372 -23.83 -18.24 -11.85
N GLU A 373 -24.47 -18.67 -12.95
CA GLU A 373 -23.84 -18.81 -14.28
C GLU A 373 -22.58 -19.69 -14.35
N ASN A 374 -22.33 -20.52 -13.32
CA ASN A 374 -21.14 -21.35 -13.16
C ASN A 374 -19.81 -20.55 -13.10
N PHE A 375 -19.84 -19.33 -12.55
CA PHE A 375 -18.63 -18.57 -12.26
C PHE A 375 -17.80 -19.24 -11.16
N PHE A 376 -16.48 -19.30 -11.31
CA PHE A 376 -15.55 -19.61 -10.22
C PHE A 376 -15.80 -20.90 -9.44
N GLN A 377 -16.39 -21.93 -10.08
CA GLN A 377 -16.65 -23.24 -9.46
C GLN A 377 -15.43 -24.20 -9.54
N SER A 378 -14.40 -23.82 -10.30
CA SER A 378 -13.21 -24.63 -10.55
C SER A 378 -11.93 -23.83 -10.35
N PHE A 379 -10.85 -24.52 -9.98
CA PHE A 379 -9.52 -23.93 -9.87
C PHE A 379 -8.83 -23.94 -11.24
N LYS A 380 -8.20 -22.83 -11.63
CA LYS A 380 -7.67 -22.61 -12.97
C LYS A 380 -6.25 -22.07 -12.91
N LEU A 381 -5.37 -22.66 -13.70
CA LEU A 381 -3.95 -22.30 -13.73
C LEU A 381 -3.41 -22.29 -15.16
N GLY A 382 -2.81 -21.18 -15.56
CA GLY A 382 -1.95 -21.09 -16.74
C GLY A 382 -0.49 -21.25 -16.34
N VAL A 383 0.27 -22.07 -17.07
CA VAL A 383 1.71 -22.31 -16.81
C VAL A 383 2.51 -22.06 -18.08
N GLY A 384 3.60 -21.31 -17.95
CA GLY A 384 4.44 -20.91 -19.08
C GLY A 384 3.77 -19.88 -19.99
N GLY A 385 4.20 -19.82 -21.25
CA GLY A 385 3.72 -18.84 -22.23
C GLY A 385 3.84 -17.40 -21.75
N ASP A 386 2.72 -16.69 -21.67
CA ASP A 386 2.69 -15.28 -21.24
C ASP A 386 3.20 -15.06 -19.81
N CYS A 387 3.10 -16.08 -18.95
CA CYS A 387 3.68 -16.08 -17.60
C CYS A 387 5.19 -16.35 -17.59
N ALA A 388 5.74 -16.97 -18.64
CA ALA A 388 7.07 -17.57 -18.62
C ALA A 388 8.22 -16.57 -18.43
N MET A 389 7.96 -15.29 -18.67
CA MET A 389 8.98 -14.25 -18.64
C MET A 389 8.87 -13.35 -17.39
N ARG A 390 7.70 -13.31 -16.74
CA ARG A 390 7.38 -12.22 -15.80
C ARG A 390 7.18 -12.67 -14.35
N PHE A 391 6.56 -13.83 -14.12
CA PHE A 391 6.23 -14.28 -12.77
C PHE A 391 7.14 -15.38 -12.24
N THR A 392 7.34 -15.38 -10.93
CA THR A 392 8.00 -16.43 -10.16
C THR A 392 7.05 -16.96 -9.08
N PRO A 393 6.59 -18.22 -9.18
CA PRO A 393 6.82 -19.14 -10.30
C PRO A 393 6.11 -18.69 -11.58
N LYS A 394 6.45 -19.33 -12.71
CA LYS A 394 5.97 -18.98 -14.07
C LYS A 394 4.54 -19.47 -14.33
N ALA A 395 3.63 -19.18 -13.41
CA ALA A 395 2.24 -19.60 -13.45
C ALA A 395 1.31 -18.59 -12.79
N SER A 396 0.06 -18.52 -13.26
CA SER A 396 -0.96 -17.63 -12.71
C SER A 396 -2.35 -18.05 -13.19
N TYR A 397 -3.38 -17.74 -12.40
CA TYR A 397 -4.77 -17.73 -12.86
C TYR A 397 -4.94 -16.88 -14.13
N TRP A 398 -4.32 -15.69 -14.15
CA TRP A 398 -4.42 -14.73 -15.26
C TRP A 398 -3.65 -15.14 -16.50
N CYS A 399 -2.81 -16.17 -16.44
CA CYS A 399 -2.22 -16.76 -17.65
C CYS A 399 -3.14 -17.81 -18.28
N SER A 400 -4.18 -18.25 -17.58
CA SER A 400 -5.15 -19.18 -18.12
C SER A 400 -6.06 -18.50 -19.14
N LYS A 401 -6.21 -19.12 -20.32
CA LYS A 401 -7.22 -18.75 -21.32
C LYS A 401 -8.65 -18.98 -20.81
N ASP A 402 -8.79 -19.81 -19.76
CA ASP A 402 -10.07 -20.19 -19.18
C ASP A 402 -10.42 -19.32 -17.96
N SER A 403 -9.63 -18.28 -17.66
CA SER A 403 -9.97 -17.27 -16.65
C SER A 403 -11.35 -16.65 -16.91
N GLN A 404 -12.04 -16.34 -15.82
CA GLN A 404 -13.39 -15.77 -15.74
C GLN A 404 -13.36 -14.45 -14.95
N GLY A 405 -14.44 -13.68 -15.03
CA GLY A 405 -14.61 -12.41 -14.32
C GLY A 405 -14.63 -11.20 -15.25
N GLY A 406 -14.54 -9.99 -14.69
CA GLY A 406 -14.57 -8.75 -15.44
C GLY A 406 -13.33 -8.56 -16.32
N GLY A 407 -13.45 -8.76 -17.65
CA GLY A 407 -12.34 -8.61 -18.60
C GLY A 407 -11.32 -9.76 -18.57
N PRO A 408 -11.76 -11.02 -18.82
CA PRO A 408 -10.88 -12.18 -18.78
C PRO A 408 -9.93 -12.20 -19.97
N GLY A 409 -8.72 -12.71 -19.76
CA GLY A 409 -7.72 -12.83 -20.81
C GLY A 409 -6.34 -13.17 -20.25
N PRO A 410 -5.43 -13.72 -21.07
CA PRO A 410 -4.08 -14.01 -20.65
C PRO A 410 -3.35 -12.73 -20.28
N TYR A 411 -2.45 -12.83 -19.29
CA TYR A 411 -1.53 -11.77 -18.92
C TYR A 411 -0.75 -11.27 -20.14
N SER A 412 -0.48 -9.97 -20.19
CA SER A 412 0.48 -9.38 -21.11
C SER A 412 1.04 -8.10 -20.52
N ALA A 413 2.22 -7.67 -20.96
CA ALA A 413 2.79 -6.38 -20.62
C ALA A 413 3.52 -5.82 -21.85
N PRO A 414 3.54 -4.49 -22.08
CA PRO A 414 4.31 -3.95 -23.20
C PRO A 414 5.78 -4.36 -23.08
N VAL A 415 6.40 -4.62 -24.24
CA VAL A 415 7.81 -5.05 -24.34
C VAL A 415 8.73 -3.91 -24.74
N GLY A 416 8.15 -2.73 -24.98
CA GLY A 416 8.86 -1.49 -25.22
C GLY A 416 7.91 -0.30 -25.30
N MET A 417 8.50 0.89 -25.42
CA MET A 417 7.79 2.16 -25.50
C MET A 417 8.51 3.09 -26.46
N VAL A 418 7.76 3.81 -27.30
CA VAL A 418 8.32 4.82 -28.21
C VAL A 418 7.82 6.20 -27.81
N VAL A 419 8.75 7.15 -27.76
CA VAL A 419 8.47 8.55 -27.43
C VAL A 419 8.94 9.47 -28.56
N THR A 420 8.31 10.64 -28.66
CA THR A 420 8.77 11.71 -29.54
C THR A 420 9.98 12.41 -28.91
N ASN A 421 11.01 12.71 -29.70
CA ASN A 421 12.14 13.50 -29.23
C ASN A 421 11.71 14.96 -29.06
N SER A 422 11.26 15.33 -27.86
CA SER A 422 10.68 16.65 -27.58
C SER A 422 10.75 17.00 -26.10
N ASN A 423 10.77 18.31 -25.80
CA ASN A 423 10.72 18.84 -24.43
C ASN A 423 9.39 18.54 -23.70
N GLU A 424 8.34 18.16 -24.43
CA GLU A 424 7.06 17.78 -23.84
C GLU A 424 7.06 16.30 -23.42
N SER A 425 7.74 15.43 -24.18
CA SER A 425 7.87 14.01 -23.84
C SER A 425 9.05 13.75 -22.90
N LEU A 426 10.29 13.96 -23.35
CA LEU A 426 11.52 13.75 -22.59
C LEU A 426 12.57 14.76 -23.08
N PRO A 427 12.94 15.77 -22.26
CA PRO A 427 13.68 16.95 -22.73
C PRO A 427 15.11 16.66 -23.19
N HIS A 428 15.70 15.56 -22.76
CA HIS A 428 17.06 15.18 -23.12
C HIS A 428 17.14 14.04 -24.14
N THR A 429 16.02 13.72 -24.81
CA THR A 429 16.01 12.77 -25.94
C THR A 429 16.51 13.42 -27.25
N PRO A 430 17.15 12.66 -28.16
CA PRO A 430 17.45 11.24 -28.04
C PRO A 430 18.60 10.98 -27.06
N TYR A 431 18.40 10.02 -26.16
CA TYR A 431 19.48 9.59 -25.26
C TYR A 431 20.58 8.91 -26.07
N GLY A 432 21.84 9.28 -25.84
CA GLY A 432 22.99 8.67 -26.52
C GLY A 432 23.29 9.16 -27.95
N SER A 433 22.62 10.20 -28.48
CA SER A 433 22.98 10.78 -29.79
C SER A 433 24.00 11.93 -29.64
N GLY A 434 25.26 11.69 -30.02
CA GLY A 434 26.37 12.63 -29.84
C GLY A 434 27.32 12.16 -28.74
N ALA A 435 28.41 12.88 -28.46
CA ALA A 435 29.44 12.51 -27.47
C ALA A 435 28.94 12.46 -26.00
N GLY A 436 27.65 12.16 -25.76
CA GLY A 436 26.96 12.27 -24.47
C GLY A 436 26.39 10.94 -23.96
N TRP A 437 27.11 10.37 -22.99
CA TRP A 437 26.63 9.77 -21.73
C TRP A 437 25.35 8.90 -21.70
N ALA A 438 25.16 7.99 -22.67
CA ALA A 438 24.09 6.98 -22.63
C ALA A 438 24.07 6.20 -21.29
N SER A 439 22.86 5.84 -20.81
CA SER A 439 22.58 5.08 -19.58
C SER A 439 23.65 4.02 -19.30
N ALA A 440 24.58 4.36 -18.44
CA ALA A 440 25.78 3.60 -18.22
C ALA A 440 25.45 2.50 -17.18
N GLY A 441 25.26 1.25 -17.63
CA GLY A 441 25.40 0.06 -16.80
C GLY A 441 24.17 -0.59 -16.18
N SER A 442 23.12 0.17 -15.85
CA SER A 442 22.01 -0.35 -15.04
C SER A 442 20.64 -0.37 -15.74
N GLY A 443 20.50 0.29 -16.89
CA GLY A 443 19.24 0.45 -17.63
C GLY A 443 18.30 1.47 -16.98
N ALA A 444 17.50 2.17 -17.79
CA ALA A 444 16.49 3.10 -17.29
C ALA A 444 15.32 2.34 -16.66
N LEU A 445 14.61 3.00 -15.75
CA LEU A 445 13.35 2.54 -15.19
C LEU A 445 12.21 3.36 -15.81
N VAL A 446 11.16 2.69 -16.28
CA VAL A 446 9.94 3.33 -16.76
C VAL A 446 8.80 2.91 -15.87
N HIS A 447 8.26 3.87 -15.12
CA HIS A 447 7.08 3.66 -14.29
C HIS A 447 5.85 4.05 -15.08
N THR A 448 4.87 3.15 -15.22
CA THR A 448 3.69 3.44 -16.03
C THR A 448 2.42 2.81 -15.48
N TRP A 449 1.29 3.50 -15.64
CA TRP A 449 -0.03 2.97 -15.32
C TRP A 449 -0.46 1.90 -16.33
N ARG A 450 -1.09 0.85 -15.84
CA ARG A 450 -2.01 0.04 -16.66
C ARG A 450 -3.26 0.87 -16.99
N ALA A 451 -3.90 0.60 -18.12
CA ALA A 451 -5.14 1.29 -18.54
C ALA A 451 -6.19 1.33 -17.41
N GLY A 452 -6.89 2.45 -17.23
CA GLY A 452 -7.85 2.60 -16.12
C GLY A 452 -7.22 2.67 -14.72
N ARG A 453 -5.89 2.81 -14.62
CA ARG A 453 -5.15 3.05 -13.37
C ARG A 453 -5.44 2.05 -12.25
N TRP A 454 -5.59 0.78 -12.61
CA TRP A 454 -5.80 -0.29 -11.64
C TRP A 454 -4.53 -0.60 -10.83
N PHE A 455 -3.38 -0.54 -11.50
CA PHE A 455 -2.06 -0.75 -10.92
C PHE A 455 -0.98 -0.15 -11.84
N SER A 456 0.27 -0.12 -11.36
CA SER A 456 1.42 0.39 -12.10
C SER A 456 2.44 -0.70 -12.36
N TRP A 457 3.13 -0.62 -13.50
CA TRP A 457 4.35 -1.38 -13.76
C TRP A 457 5.59 -0.54 -13.50
N VAL A 458 6.65 -1.20 -13.06
CA VAL A 458 8.02 -0.70 -13.19
C VAL A 458 8.72 -1.56 -14.22
N MET A 459 9.01 -0.97 -15.39
CA MET A 459 9.70 -1.61 -16.50
C MET A 459 11.18 -1.26 -16.45
N LYS A 460 12.06 -2.25 -16.46
CA LYS A 460 13.50 -2.03 -16.62
C LYS A 460 13.87 -2.10 -18.10
N THR A 461 14.66 -1.17 -18.63
CA THR A 461 15.15 -1.29 -20.01
C THR A 461 16.27 -2.31 -20.13
N MET A 462 16.45 -2.88 -21.32
CA MET A 462 17.67 -3.59 -21.65
C MET A 462 18.87 -2.62 -21.64
N GLU A 463 20.01 -3.08 -21.14
CA GLU A 463 21.22 -2.25 -21.05
C GLU A 463 21.67 -1.78 -22.44
N GLY A 464 21.95 -0.48 -22.59
CA GLY A 464 22.52 0.10 -23.82
C GLY A 464 21.60 0.10 -25.05
N ARG A 465 20.28 -0.11 -24.90
CA ARG A 465 19.32 -0.11 -26.02
C ARG A 465 18.30 1.03 -25.90
N PHE A 466 18.72 2.21 -26.34
CA PHE A 466 17.80 3.21 -26.87
C PHE A 466 17.97 3.23 -28.37
N ASP A 467 16.92 2.87 -29.12
CA ASP A 467 16.96 3.03 -30.58
C ASP A 467 16.55 4.47 -30.91
N ALA A 468 17.56 5.34 -31.06
CA ALA A 468 17.38 6.73 -31.43
C ALA A 468 17.14 6.84 -32.94
N GLY A 469 15.87 7.03 -33.33
CA GLY A 469 15.46 7.33 -34.69
C GLY A 469 15.37 8.83 -34.97
N PRO A 470 15.27 9.26 -36.24
CA PRO A 470 14.98 10.65 -36.57
C PRO A 470 13.63 11.09 -35.97
N GLY A 471 13.67 11.83 -34.85
CA GLY A 471 12.50 12.38 -34.17
C GLY A 471 11.83 11.49 -33.12
N THR A 472 12.29 10.25 -32.91
CA THR A 472 11.76 9.35 -31.87
C THR A 472 12.86 8.58 -31.13
N THR A 473 12.56 8.15 -29.91
CA THR A 473 13.41 7.23 -29.13
C THR A 473 12.59 6.03 -28.70
N THR A 474 13.12 4.82 -28.90
CA THR A 474 12.50 3.56 -28.44
C THR A 474 13.22 3.04 -27.21
N PHE A 475 12.45 2.71 -26.17
CA PHE A 475 12.88 2.00 -24.97
C PHE A 475 12.50 0.53 -25.12
N ASP A 476 13.50 -0.35 -25.24
CA ASP A 476 13.25 -1.79 -25.22
C ASP A 476 13.27 -2.28 -23.77
N PHE A 477 12.20 -2.95 -23.33
CA PHE A 477 12.11 -3.44 -21.96
C PHE A 477 12.72 -4.83 -21.81
N SER A 478 13.37 -5.05 -20.66
CA SER A 478 13.75 -6.39 -20.22
C SER A 478 12.51 -7.27 -20.17
N LEU A 479 12.66 -8.51 -20.65
CA LEU A 479 11.60 -9.51 -20.56
C LEU A 479 11.67 -10.28 -19.24
N GLU A 480 12.81 -10.27 -18.55
CA GLU A 480 13.06 -11.07 -17.34
C GLU A 480 12.93 -10.26 -16.03
N VAL A 481 13.01 -8.93 -16.11
CA VAL A 481 13.00 -8.03 -14.94
C VAL A 481 12.03 -6.89 -15.15
N GLY A 482 11.14 -6.68 -14.18
CA GLY A 482 10.09 -5.67 -14.22
C GLY A 482 8.86 -6.09 -15.05
N GLY A 483 7.84 -5.24 -15.05
CA GLY A 483 6.60 -5.49 -15.77
C GLY A 483 5.78 -6.65 -15.21
N ASN A 484 5.78 -6.81 -13.89
CA ASN A 484 5.18 -7.94 -13.17
C ASN A 484 4.58 -7.54 -11.80
N GLN A 485 4.37 -6.23 -11.56
CA GLN A 485 3.83 -5.68 -10.30
C GLN A 485 2.29 -5.65 -10.26
N GLY A 486 1.64 -6.30 -11.23
CA GLY A 486 0.22 -6.64 -11.20
C GLY A 486 -0.02 -7.96 -11.91
N SER A 487 -1.05 -8.69 -11.49
CA SER A 487 -1.29 -10.06 -12.00
C SER A 487 -2.11 -10.05 -13.30
N ARG A 488 -2.85 -8.96 -13.56
CA ARG A 488 -3.54 -8.68 -14.83
C ARG A 488 -2.66 -7.90 -15.78
N GLY A 489 -2.86 -8.13 -17.08
CA GLY A 489 -2.03 -7.54 -18.13
C GLY A 489 -2.64 -6.41 -18.94
N GLY A 490 -1.87 -5.96 -19.92
CA GLY A 490 -2.26 -5.12 -21.04
C GLY A 490 -1.09 -4.87 -21.99
N ASP A 491 -1.36 -4.84 -23.29
CA ASP A 491 -0.34 -4.62 -24.33
C ASP A 491 0.15 -3.15 -24.42
N ALA A 492 -0.41 -2.26 -23.60
CA ALA A 492 -0.07 -0.85 -23.56
C ALA A 492 -0.16 -0.29 -22.14
N GLY A 493 0.78 0.60 -21.81
CA GLY A 493 0.69 1.47 -20.63
C GLY A 493 -0.15 2.72 -20.90
N GLN A 494 -0.25 3.60 -19.91
CA GLN A 494 -0.86 4.92 -20.01
C GLN A 494 0.18 6.00 -19.73
N GLU A 495 -0.06 6.86 -18.74
CA GLU A 495 0.93 7.85 -18.34
C GLU A 495 2.15 7.18 -17.74
N PHE A 496 3.32 7.77 -17.94
CA PHE A 496 4.60 7.27 -17.44
C PHE A 496 5.52 8.38 -16.94
N PHE A 497 6.58 7.97 -16.25
CA PHE A 497 7.81 8.74 -16.02
C PHE A 497 9.03 7.82 -16.15
N VAL A 498 10.22 8.41 -16.28
CA VAL A 498 11.49 7.67 -16.36
C VAL A 498 12.38 8.00 -15.16
N GLU A 499 13.12 7.02 -14.66
CA GLU A 499 14.20 7.20 -13.68
C GLU A 499 15.46 6.44 -14.11
N ASN A 500 16.54 6.66 -13.36
CA ASN A 500 17.84 6.05 -13.58
C ASN A 500 18.44 6.41 -14.95
N VAL A 501 18.25 7.65 -15.37
CA VAL A 501 18.80 8.20 -16.62
C VAL A 501 19.77 9.32 -16.25
N PHE A 502 21.06 9.14 -16.53
CA PHE A 502 22.09 10.13 -16.20
C PHE A 502 21.82 11.50 -16.85
N ASP A 503 21.27 11.51 -18.06
CA ASP A 503 20.87 12.73 -18.76
C ASP A 503 19.80 13.55 -18.03
N GLU A 504 19.02 12.90 -17.16
CA GLU A 504 17.97 13.51 -16.32
C GLU A 504 18.48 13.78 -14.89
N LEU A 505 19.81 13.78 -14.66
CA LEU A 505 20.40 14.30 -13.42
C LEU A 505 20.57 15.82 -13.56
N ASP A 506 19.50 16.56 -13.33
CA ASP A 506 19.45 18.00 -13.62
C ASP A 506 18.77 18.85 -12.52
N SER A 507 18.27 18.22 -11.46
CA SER A 507 17.53 18.88 -10.38
C SER A 507 18.17 18.69 -8.99
N PRO A 508 18.09 19.68 -8.08
CA PRO A 508 18.51 19.53 -6.70
C PRO A 508 17.86 18.35 -5.97
N GLY A 509 18.69 17.53 -5.31
CA GLY A 509 18.26 16.35 -4.57
C GLY A 509 18.34 15.06 -5.36
N GLU A 510 18.68 15.13 -6.65
CA GLU A 510 18.82 13.96 -7.50
C GLU A 510 20.20 13.30 -7.39
N PHE A 511 20.24 11.98 -7.57
CA PHE A 511 21.47 11.21 -7.65
C PHE A 511 21.46 10.24 -8.83
N TYR A 512 22.65 9.86 -9.28
CA TYR A 512 22.85 8.79 -10.25
C TYR A 512 24.04 7.93 -9.82
N TYR A 513 23.91 6.61 -9.91
CA TYR A 513 25.00 5.69 -9.66
C TYR A 513 25.45 5.04 -10.97
N ASP A 514 26.74 5.11 -11.24
CA ASP A 514 27.40 4.47 -12.36
C ASP A 514 28.12 3.18 -11.90
N PRO A 515 27.44 2.02 -11.85
CA PRO A 515 28.02 0.77 -11.34
C PRO A 515 29.05 0.12 -12.26
N SER A 516 28.79 0.09 -13.57
CA SER A 516 29.66 -0.58 -14.55
C SER A 516 30.78 0.33 -15.06
N ALA A 517 30.80 1.56 -14.55
CA ALA A 517 31.79 2.56 -14.83
C ALA A 517 32.00 2.96 -16.31
N PRO A 518 31.02 2.90 -17.23
CA PRO A 518 31.26 3.30 -18.62
C PRO A 518 31.58 4.79 -18.73
N LEU A 519 31.20 5.62 -17.74
CA LEU A 519 31.43 7.05 -17.77
C LEU A 519 32.82 7.45 -17.28
N THR A 520 33.40 6.68 -16.35
CA THR A 520 34.59 7.13 -15.60
C THR A 520 35.67 6.06 -15.39
N GLY A 521 35.43 4.81 -15.78
CA GLY A 521 36.35 3.69 -15.58
C GLY A 521 36.44 3.15 -14.15
N LYS A 522 35.68 3.74 -13.20
CA LYS A 522 35.43 3.22 -11.86
C LYS A 522 33.97 3.48 -11.39
N PRO A 523 33.44 2.72 -10.40
CA PRO A 523 32.13 3.00 -9.84
C PRO A 523 32.03 4.39 -9.21
N MET A 524 31.07 5.20 -9.68
CA MET A 524 30.91 6.59 -9.23
C MET A 524 29.49 6.88 -8.79
N LEU A 525 29.35 7.55 -7.65
CA LEU A 525 28.10 8.18 -7.22
C LEU A 525 28.11 9.66 -7.62
N TRP A 526 27.07 10.09 -8.30
CA TRP A 526 26.81 11.48 -8.67
C TRP A 526 25.64 12.00 -7.85
N LEU A 527 25.74 13.21 -7.31
CA LEU A 527 24.71 13.82 -6.47
C LEU A 527 24.60 15.31 -6.79
N TRP A 528 23.42 15.73 -7.19
CA TRP A 528 23.06 17.14 -7.23
C TRP A 528 22.66 17.59 -5.83
N HIS A 529 23.62 18.12 -5.09
CA HIS A 529 23.44 18.36 -3.67
C HIS A 529 22.55 19.58 -3.40
N ASN A 530 21.42 19.35 -2.72
CA ASN A 530 20.42 20.37 -2.39
C ASN A 530 20.80 21.21 -1.14
N ALA A 531 22.06 21.66 -1.08
CA ALA A 531 22.59 22.57 -0.08
C ALA A 531 23.84 23.27 -0.64
N SER A 532 24.52 24.11 0.14
CA SER A 532 25.79 24.73 -0.28
C SER A 532 26.99 23.80 -0.02
N GLY A 533 27.89 23.69 -1.00
CA GLY A 533 29.14 22.95 -0.83
C GLY A 533 28.97 21.43 -0.97
N ALA A 534 30.06 20.70 -0.70
CA ALA A 534 30.11 19.25 -0.85
C ALA A 534 29.21 18.54 0.19
N PRO A 535 28.61 17.39 -0.15
CA PRO A 535 27.86 16.59 0.81
C PRO A 535 28.75 16.22 2.01
N PRO A 536 28.30 16.48 3.26
CA PRO A 536 29.08 16.16 4.44
C PRO A 536 29.16 14.64 4.67
N ASP A 537 30.28 14.21 5.27
CA ASP A 537 30.50 12.80 5.60
C ASP A 537 29.47 12.29 6.62
N GLY A 538 29.12 11.01 6.55
CA GLY A 538 28.18 10.36 7.47
C GLY A 538 26.70 10.69 7.28
N GLN A 539 26.32 11.51 6.29
CA GLN A 539 24.90 11.79 5.99
C GLN A 539 24.30 10.90 4.90
N LEU A 540 25.15 10.17 4.17
CA LEU A 540 24.72 9.31 3.07
C LEU A 540 24.64 7.85 3.51
N ILE A 541 23.48 7.23 3.28
CA ILE A 541 23.27 5.80 3.50
C ILE A 541 22.74 5.21 2.21
N ALA A 542 23.42 4.20 1.67
CA ALA A 542 22.89 3.38 0.57
C ALA A 542 22.17 2.16 1.17
N PRO A 543 20.85 2.00 1.02
CA PRO A 543 20.16 0.74 1.31
C PRO A 543 20.81 -0.42 0.56
N GLN A 544 21.13 -1.52 1.23
CA GLN A 544 21.81 -2.68 0.61
C GLN A 544 21.07 -4.00 0.82
N LEU A 545 20.31 -4.13 1.90
CA LEU A 545 19.53 -5.35 2.20
C LEU A 545 18.05 -5.14 1.90
N VAL A 546 17.45 -6.05 1.14
CA VAL A 546 15.97 -6.14 1.03
C VAL A 546 15.39 -6.61 2.36
N SER A 547 15.99 -7.66 2.95
CA SER A 547 15.61 -8.20 4.25
C SER A 547 16.64 -7.85 5.32
N ILE A 548 16.19 -7.16 6.37
CA ILE A 548 16.98 -6.86 7.56
C ILE A 548 16.95 -8.08 8.51
N ILE A 549 15.75 -8.62 8.71
CA ILE A 549 15.48 -9.82 9.50
C ILE A 549 14.89 -10.88 8.58
N ASN A 550 15.42 -12.10 8.68
CA ASN A 550 14.82 -13.28 8.07
C ASN A 550 14.73 -14.39 9.12
N ALA A 551 13.53 -14.73 9.57
CA ALA A 551 13.30 -15.92 10.38
C ALA A 551 12.62 -17.01 9.55
N SER A 552 13.36 -18.07 9.27
CA SER A 552 12.91 -19.17 8.44
C SER A 552 13.03 -20.50 9.18
N GLY A 553 11.89 -21.16 9.32
CA GLY A 553 11.77 -22.54 9.78
C GLY A 553 10.95 -23.36 8.78
N THR A 554 10.47 -24.52 9.23
CA THR A 554 9.52 -25.34 8.47
C THR A 554 8.33 -25.68 9.36
N GLN A 555 7.24 -26.19 8.81
CA GLN A 555 6.13 -26.68 9.64
C GLN A 555 6.58 -27.77 10.63
N ALA A 556 7.54 -28.63 10.24
CA ALA A 556 8.06 -29.70 11.09
C ALA A 556 9.07 -29.20 12.15
N ALA A 557 9.77 -28.11 11.87
CA ALA A 557 10.75 -27.49 12.76
C ALA A 557 10.61 -25.96 12.69
N PRO A 558 9.56 -25.40 13.33
CA PRO A 558 9.28 -23.98 13.23
C PRO A 558 10.22 -23.14 14.09
N VAL A 559 10.31 -21.85 13.76
CA VAL A 559 10.87 -20.84 14.67
C VAL A 559 9.77 -20.37 15.61
N VAL A 560 9.91 -20.63 16.90
CA VAL A 560 8.84 -20.42 17.89
C VAL A 560 9.13 -19.21 18.78
N GLY A 561 8.16 -18.35 19.05
CA GLY A 561 8.20 -17.37 20.12
C GLY A 561 9.26 -16.26 19.98
N ILE A 562 9.64 -15.93 18.74
CA ILE A 562 10.57 -14.83 18.46
C ILE A 562 9.88 -13.48 18.60
N GLY A 563 10.58 -12.46 19.11
CA GLY A 563 10.01 -11.14 19.34
C GLY A 563 10.94 -9.98 19.02
N PHE A 564 10.39 -8.90 18.47
CA PHE A 564 11.07 -7.64 18.18
C PHE A 564 10.29 -6.49 18.83
N ARG A 565 10.92 -5.78 19.77
CA ARG A 565 10.21 -4.87 20.68
C ARG A 565 10.86 -3.49 20.80
N GLY A 566 10.10 -2.44 20.47
CA GLY A 566 10.53 -1.04 20.68
C GLY A 566 11.69 -0.61 19.79
N LEU A 567 11.85 -1.23 18.61
CA LEU A 567 12.97 -1.01 17.70
C LEU A 567 12.58 -0.10 16.54
N ILE A 568 13.57 0.56 15.94
CA ILE A 568 13.43 1.29 14.68
C ILE A 568 14.08 0.45 13.57
N PHE A 569 13.30 0.08 12.55
CA PHE A 569 13.78 -0.59 11.34
C PHE A 569 13.73 0.38 10.17
N ARG A 570 14.86 0.54 9.45
CA ARG A 570 14.91 1.47 8.31
C ARG A 570 15.93 1.12 7.24
N ASP A 571 15.82 1.82 6.11
CA ASP A 571 16.78 1.81 5.00
C ASP A 571 16.98 0.40 4.38
N ALA A 572 15.89 -0.34 4.25
CA ALA A 572 15.86 -1.55 3.41
C ALA A 572 15.80 -1.16 1.93
N ALA A 573 16.47 -1.94 1.09
CA ALA A 573 16.62 -1.68 -0.33
C ALA A 573 15.34 -1.99 -1.14
N PRO A 574 15.16 -1.38 -2.33
CA PRO A 574 13.93 -1.54 -3.09
C PRO A 574 13.67 -2.97 -3.53
N ALA A 575 12.39 -3.37 -3.47
CA ALA A 575 11.92 -4.71 -3.84
C ALA A 575 11.07 -4.73 -5.12
N PHE A 576 10.74 -3.57 -5.71
CA PHE A 576 9.83 -3.49 -6.86
C PHE A 576 10.36 -4.15 -8.15
N LEU A 577 11.64 -4.53 -8.21
CA LEU A 577 12.23 -5.35 -9.29
C LEU A 577 12.58 -6.78 -8.87
N GLU A 578 12.35 -7.15 -7.60
CA GLU A 578 12.53 -8.52 -7.14
C GLU A 578 11.53 -9.45 -7.85
N PRO A 579 11.75 -10.77 -7.86
CA PRO A 579 10.80 -11.71 -8.45
C PRO A 579 9.40 -11.57 -7.84
N HIS A 580 8.42 -11.23 -8.65
CA HIS A 580 7.01 -11.18 -8.26
C HIS A 580 6.31 -12.47 -8.65
N GLY A 581 5.38 -12.93 -7.81
CA GLY A 581 4.46 -13.99 -8.15
C GLY A 581 3.01 -13.57 -7.92
N THR A 582 2.08 -14.27 -8.55
CA THR A 582 0.64 -14.05 -8.36
C THR A 582 0.13 -15.01 -7.31
N PRO A 583 -0.29 -14.54 -6.13
CA PRO A 583 -0.68 -15.41 -5.04
C PRO A 583 -1.89 -16.30 -5.33
N SER A 584 -2.88 -15.74 -6.02
CA SER A 584 -4.16 -16.39 -6.27
C SER A 584 -4.79 -15.93 -7.60
N GLY A 585 -6.12 -15.97 -7.70
CA GLY A 585 -6.91 -15.36 -8.78
C GLY A 585 -7.20 -13.87 -8.60
N GLY A 586 -6.68 -13.22 -7.55
CA GLY A 586 -6.77 -11.77 -7.36
C GLY A 586 -5.88 -10.98 -8.31
N ASP A 587 -6.04 -9.66 -8.33
CA ASP A 587 -5.39 -8.80 -9.34
C ASP A 587 -3.94 -8.42 -8.96
N TRP A 588 -3.44 -8.88 -7.81
CA TRP A 588 -2.17 -8.45 -7.26
C TRP A 588 -1.04 -9.45 -7.57
N ALA A 589 0.11 -8.91 -7.93
CA ALA A 589 1.36 -9.65 -7.95
C ALA A 589 2.30 -9.01 -6.94
N VAL A 590 2.95 -9.81 -6.10
CA VAL A 590 3.75 -9.32 -4.97
C VAL A 590 5.12 -9.98 -4.98
N SER A 591 6.13 -9.23 -4.54
CA SER A 591 7.44 -9.82 -4.26
C SER A 591 7.35 -10.61 -2.95
N ARG A 592 7.82 -11.87 -2.93
CA ARG A 592 7.81 -12.69 -1.70
C ARG A 592 9.03 -12.35 -0.83
N THR A 593 9.16 -11.08 -0.46
CA THR A 593 10.27 -10.53 0.33
C THR A 593 9.76 -9.44 1.29
N ALA A 594 10.54 -9.08 2.31
CA ALA A 594 10.28 -7.91 3.15
C ALA A 594 11.51 -7.54 3.98
N ALA A 595 11.50 -6.34 4.57
CA ALA A 595 12.47 -5.94 5.58
C ALA A 595 12.47 -6.91 6.79
N LEU A 596 11.30 -7.35 7.24
CA LEU A 596 11.12 -8.40 8.24
C LEU A 596 10.37 -9.57 7.58
N PHE A 597 11.09 -10.64 7.25
CA PHE A 597 10.54 -11.83 6.59
C PHE A 597 10.41 -12.99 7.57
N PHE A 598 9.22 -13.60 7.61
CA PHE A 598 8.90 -14.72 8.51
C PHE A 598 8.28 -15.88 7.74
N GLU A 599 8.92 -17.05 7.79
CA GLU A 599 8.43 -18.28 7.19
C GLU A 599 8.62 -19.46 8.14
N GLY A 600 7.60 -20.33 8.26
CA GLY A 600 7.69 -21.47 9.17
C GLY A 600 7.78 -21.04 10.64
N THR A 601 6.94 -20.10 11.08
CA THR A 601 7.01 -19.53 12.44
C THR A 601 5.76 -19.76 13.29
N VAL A 602 5.91 -19.75 14.62
CA VAL A 602 4.81 -19.87 15.58
C VAL A 602 4.99 -18.80 16.67
N GLY A 603 3.98 -17.96 16.88
CA GLY A 603 4.00 -16.94 17.94
C GLY A 603 5.05 -15.85 17.73
N THR A 604 5.30 -15.45 16.48
CA THR A 604 6.18 -14.31 16.15
C THR A 604 5.54 -13.00 16.61
N GLU A 605 6.32 -12.13 17.24
CA GLU A 605 5.88 -10.82 17.73
C GLU A 605 6.72 -9.68 17.11
N VAL A 606 6.04 -8.69 16.56
CA VAL A 606 6.62 -7.36 16.24
C VAL A 606 5.78 -6.32 16.96
N ALA A 607 6.32 -5.72 18.01
CA ALA A 607 5.53 -4.92 18.94
C ALA A 607 6.16 -3.55 19.25
N GLY A 608 5.37 -2.49 19.11
CA GLY A 608 5.78 -1.14 19.51
C GLY A 608 6.97 -0.57 18.74
N CYS A 609 7.22 -1.07 17.53
CA CYS A 609 8.34 -0.67 16.67
C CYS A 609 7.97 0.48 15.73
N LEU A 610 8.98 1.17 15.20
CA LEU A 610 8.86 2.08 14.07
C LEU A 610 9.52 1.43 12.85
N LEU A 611 8.73 1.17 11.81
CA LEU A 611 9.19 0.66 10.52
C LEU A 611 9.11 1.81 9.52
N THR A 612 10.26 2.36 9.13
CA THR A 612 10.31 3.60 8.33
C THR A 612 11.28 3.53 7.17
N SER A 613 10.94 4.15 6.05
CA SER A 613 11.86 4.28 4.90
C SER A 613 12.37 2.92 4.40
N LEU A 614 11.46 1.94 4.33
CA LEU A 614 11.68 0.59 3.82
C LEU A 614 11.15 0.53 2.38
N ASP A 615 11.96 0.11 1.41
CA ASP A 615 11.68 0.34 -0.01
C ASP A 615 10.92 -0.81 -0.69
N GLY A 616 10.62 -1.86 0.07
CA GLY A 616 9.74 -2.97 -0.31
C GLY A 616 8.62 -3.14 0.71
N HIS A 617 8.17 -4.39 0.89
CA HIS A 617 7.28 -4.75 1.98
C HIS A 617 7.96 -4.58 3.36
N ALA A 618 7.22 -4.15 4.38
CA ALA A 618 7.80 -3.98 5.73
C ALA A 618 7.82 -5.30 6.51
N VAL A 619 6.69 -6.01 6.58
CA VAL A 619 6.56 -7.35 7.20
C VAL A 619 5.93 -8.32 6.20
N PHE A 620 6.54 -9.50 6.04
CA PHE A 620 5.98 -10.59 5.22
C PHE A 620 5.84 -11.88 6.02
N LEU A 621 4.63 -12.43 6.09
CA LEU A 621 4.33 -13.75 6.63
C LEU A 621 4.16 -14.76 5.48
N SER A 622 5.22 -15.51 5.18
CA SER A 622 5.26 -16.47 4.08
C SER A 622 4.97 -17.89 4.55
N GLY A 623 4.11 -18.62 3.84
CA GLY A 623 3.82 -20.01 4.13
C GLY A 623 3.32 -20.23 5.56
N TYR A 624 3.78 -21.28 6.22
CA TYR A 624 3.35 -21.64 7.58
C TYR A 624 3.68 -20.55 8.61
N ASN A 625 2.65 -19.86 9.11
CA ASN A 625 2.72 -18.99 10.28
C ASN A 625 1.53 -19.25 11.20
N ARG A 626 1.73 -19.30 12.52
CA ARG A 626 0.65 -19.49 13.50
C ARG A 626 0.70 -18.44 14.61
N GLY A 627 -0.38 -17.67 14.76
CA GLY A 627 -0.51 -16.76 15.88
C GLY A 627 0.51 -15.63 15.89
N ALA A 628 0.92 -15.13 14.71
CA ALA A 628 1.80 -13.97 14.63
C ALA A 628 1.06 -12.73 15.16
N ALA A 629 1.75 -11.88 15.91
CA ALA A 629 1.22 -10.65 16.48
C ALA A 629 2.03 -9.45 16.01
N ILE A 630 1.44 -8.63 15.14
CA ILE A 630 2.01 -7.38 14.64
C ILE A 630 1.22 -6.25 15.27
N SER A 631 1.73 -5.70 16.38
CA SER A 631 0.93 -4.86 17.27
C SER A 631 1.59 -3.55 17.71
N GLU A 632 0.78 -2.51 17.86
CA GLU A 632 1.21 -1.21 18.41
C GLU A 632 2.38 -0.57 17.64
N ASN A 633 2.63 -0.96 16.39
CA ASN A 633 3.73 -0.42 15.60
C ASN A 633 3.33 0.87 14.88
N GLU A 634 4.32 1.59 14.39
CA GLU A 634 4.15 2.62 13.38
C GLU A 634 4.86 2.21 12.09
N PHE A 635 4.14 2.28 10.96
CA PHE A 635 4.66 2.05 9.62
C PHE A 635 4.55 3.34 8.83
N VAL A 636 5.68 3.86 8.33
CA VAL A 636 5.70 5.12 7.58
C VAL A 636 6.70 5.11 6.44
N SER A 637 6.34 5.72 5.30
CA SER A 637 7.21 5.81 4.11
C SER A 637 7.64 4.43 3.58
N ILE A 638 6.65 3.55 3.39
CA ILE A 638 6.85 2.17 2.92
C ILE A 638 6.75 2.13 1.39
N GLY A 639 7.71 1.48 0.74
CA GLY A 639 7.81 1.37 -0.71
C GLY A 639 6.65 0.60 -1.34
N GLU A 640 6.22 -0.47 -0.67
CA GLU A 640 5.14 -1.35 -1.10
C GLU A 640 4.11 -1.52 0.02
N THR A 641 3.70 -2.75 0.36
CA THR A 641 2.69 -3.03 1.40
C THR A 641 3.32 -3.07 2.80
N ALA A 642 2.63 -2.53 3.80
CA ALA A 642 3.14 -2.55 5.18
C ALA A 642 3.17 -3.97 5.77
N ILE A 643 2.06 -4.70 5.68
CA ILE A 643 1.94 -6.07 6.19
C ILE A 643 1.37 -6.97 5.08
N SER A 644 2.17 -7.92 4.62
CA SER A 644 1.79 -8.89 3.59
C SER A 644 1.80 -10.30 4.14
N GLN A 645 0.86 -11.13 3.70
CA GLN A 645 0.89 -12.55 3.98
C GLN A 645 0.45 -13.37 2.76
N TRP A 646 1.18 -14.44 2.51
CA TRP A 646 0.96 -15.32 1.37
C TRP A 646 1.29 -16.77 1.73
N GLY A 647 0.28 -17.63 1.68
CA GLY A 647 0.42 -19.07 1.87
C GLY A 647 1.14 -19.83 0.75
N TYR A 648 1.21 -21.14 0.96
CA TYR A 648 1.48 -22.12 -0.08
C TYR A 648 0.33 -23.10 -0.12
N THR A 649 -0.05 -23.52 -1.32
CA THR A 649 -1.05 -24.56 -1.57
C THR A 649 -0.42 -25.73 -2.32
N ASP A 650 -0.92 -26.93 -2.08
CA ASP A 650 -0.45 -28.14 -2.76
C ASP A 650 -1.21 -28.34 -4.08
N GLY A 651 -0.44 -28.69 -5.11
CA GLY A 651 -0.96 -28.92 -6.44
C GLY A 651 0.12 -29.28 -7.45
N SER A 652 -0.30 -29.96 -8.51
CA SER A 652 0.49 -30.19 -9.72
C SER A 652 -0.10 -29.33 -10.84
N PRO A 653 0.72 -28.74 -11.73
CA PRO A 653 2.14 -29.02 -11.95
C PRO A 653 3.12 -28.07 -11.26
N VAL A 654 2.65 -27.10 -10.47
CA VAL A 654 3.50 -26.07 -9.85
C VAL A 654 3.48 -26.24 -8.33
N PRO A 655 4.57 -26.73 -7.72
CA PRO A 655 4.66 -26.84 -6.26
C PRO A 655 4.42 -25.50 -5.58
N GLY A 656 3.63 -25.50 -4.51
CA GLY A 656 3.26 -24.29 -3.77
C GLY A 656 2.16 -23.45 -4.44
N MET A 657 1.58 -23.92 -5.57
CA MET A 657 0.42 -23.32 -6.23
C MET A 657 -0.58 -24.39 -6.66
N GLY A 658 -1.69 -24.49 -5.95
CA GLY A 658 -2.77 -25.41 -6.25
C GLY A 658 -4.04 -25.10 -5.47
N PHE A 659 -5.01 -25.99 -5.55
CA PHE A 659 -6.27 -25.84 -4.84
C PHE A 659 -6.25 -26.46 -3.43
N ASP A 660 -5.28 -27.33 -3.11
CA ASP A 660 -5.28 -28.10 -1.86
C ASP A 660 -4.49 -27.38 -0.76
N ALA A 661 -5.20 -26.75 0.17
CA ALA A 661 -4.62 -26.08 1.32
C ALA A 661 -4.57 -26.98 2.59
N THR A 662 -4.98 -28.25 2.51
CA THR A 662 -5.17 -29.11 3.70
C THR A 662 -3.88 -29.49 4.42
N ALA A 663 -2.71 -29.35 3.77
CA ALA A 663 -1.41 -29.50 4.42
C ALA A 663 -1.10 -28.40 5.45
N GLY A 664 -1.85 -27.29 5.42
CA GLY A 664 -1.76 -26.25 6.43
C GLY A 664 -0.60 -25.27 6.27
N ASN A 665 0.04 -25.21 5.10
CA ASN A 665 1.19 -24.34 4.84
C ASN A 665 0.80 -22.88 4.53
N GLN A 666 -0.17 -22.34 5.27
CA GLN A 666 -0.70 -20.98 5.12
C GLN A 666 -0.55 -20.19 6.42
N PRO A 667 -0.44 -18.85 6.40
CA PRO A 667 -0.56 -18.03 7.60
C PRO A 667 -1.97 -18.13 8.18
N ARG A 668 -2.10 -18.37 9.49
CA ARG A 668 -3.39 -18.49 10.18
C ARG A 668 -3.35 -17.88 11.57
N GLY A 669 -4.44 -17.25 11.99
CA GLY A 669 -4.54 -16.70 13.34
C GLY A 669 -3.67 -15.47 13.57
N THR A 670 -3.32 -14.73 12.51
CA THR A 670 -2.52 -13.51 12.63
C THR A 670 -3.34 -12.43 13.32
N LEU A 671 -2.74 -11.76 14.31
CA LEU A 671 -3.28 -10.56 14.95
C LEU A 671 -2.52 -9.33 14.45
N VAL A 672 -3.20 -8.47 13.70
CA VAL A 672 -2.72 -7.14 13.29
C VAL A 672 -3.50 -6.11 14.07
N SER A 673 -2.89 -5.55 15.12
CA SER A 673 -3.64 -4.71 16.05
C SER A 673 -2.99 -3.40 16.48
N ALA A 674 -3.81 -2.36 16.64
CA ALA A 674 -3.39 -1.08 17.20
C ALA A 674 -2.18 -0.44 16.47
N ASN A 675 -1.97 -0.76 15.18
CA ASN A 675 -0.91 -0.16 14.39
C ASN A 675 -1.35 1.20 13.83
N LEU A 676 -0.37 2.08 13.62
CA LEU A 676 -0.52 3.34 12.89
C LEU A 676 0.24 3.21 11.56
N VAL A 677 -0.46 3.29 10.43
CA VAL A 677 0.13 3.05 9.10
C VAL A 677 -0.13 4.24 8.18
N HIS A 678 0.91 4.85 7.63
CA HIS A 678 0.74 5.96 6.69
C HIS A 678 1.86 6.10 5.67
N GLU A 679 1.56 6.72 4.52
CA GLU A 679 2.49 6.85 3.40
C GLU A 679 3.05 5.50 2.94
N VAL A 680 2.16 4.65 2.43
CA VAL A 680 2.49 3.33 1.88
C VAL A 680 2.39 3.34 0.35
N GLY A 681 3.06 2.42 -0.34
CA GLY A 681 2.95 2.31 -1.79
C GLY A 681 3.68 3.40 -2.58
N ILE A 682 4.84 3.84 -2.10
CA ILE A 682 5.64 4.87 -2.77
C ILE A 682 6.01 4.43 -4.21
N PHE A 683 6.41 3.17 -4.40
CA PHE A 683 6.92 2.68 -5.68
C PHE A 683 5.90 1.89 -6.50
N THR A 684 5.29 0.85 -5.93
CA THR A 684 4.26 0.05 -6.61
C THR A 684 2.89 0.54 -6.19
N LYS A 685 1.95 0.63 -7.14
CA LYS A 685 0.60 1.20 -6.89
C LYS A 685 -0.48 0.15 -6.66
N GLN A 686 -0.12 -1.13 -6.62
CA GLN A 686 -0.94 -2.23 -6.09
C GLN A 686 -0.36 -2.66 -4.74
N ASN A 687 -0.83 -2.01 -3.68
CA ASN A 687 -0.36 -2.22 -2.31
C ASN A 687 -1.44 -1.80 -1.32
N SER A 688 -1.21 -2.13 -0.05
CA SER A 688 -2.11 -1.80 1.05
C SER A 688 -1.37 -1.56 2.36
N PHE A 689 -2.11 -1.18 3.40
CA PHE A 689 -1.63 -1.37 4.76
C PHE A 689 -1.57 -2.87 5.08
N TYR A 690 -2.60 -3.63 4.71
CA TYR A 690 -2.70 -5.07 4.93
C TYR A 690 -3.14 -5.81 3.68
N PHE A 691 -2.35 -6.80 3.29
CA PHE A 691 -2.60 -7.70 2.17
C PHE A 691 -2.64 -9.13 2.68
N GLN A 692 -3.64 -9.90 2.26
CA GLN A 692 -3.63 -11.34 2.45
C GLN A 692 -3.98 -12.12 1.19
N SER A 693 -3.29 -13.23 0.99
CA SER A 693 -3.66 -14.28 0.06
C SER A 693 -3.31 -15.65 0.62
N GLU A 694 -4.14 -16.64 0.33
CA GLU A 694 -4.02 -18.01 0.81
C GLU A 694 -3.78 -18.00 2.33
N SER A 695 -4.58 -17.23 3.06
CA SER A 695 -4.49 -17.03 4.50
C SER A 695 -5.87 -16.71 5.08
N PHE A 696 -6.13 -17.18 6.31
CA PHE A 696 -7.47 -17.09 6.89
C PHE A 696 -7.49 -17.13 8.42
N ASN A 697 -8.66 -16.85 8.99
CA ASN A 697 -8.89 -16.77 10.43
C ASN A 697 -7.98 -15.72 11.11
N ASN A 698 -7.87 -14.54 10.49
CA ASN A 698 -7.01 -13.44 10.94
C ASN A 698 -7.83 -12.35 11.64
N THR A 699 -7.22 -11.60 12.56
CA THR A 699 -7.86 -10.47 13.23
C THR A 699 -7.11 -9.18 12.91
N ILE A 700 -7.80 -8.23 12.28
CA ILE A 700 -7.32 -6.91 11.91
C ILE A 700 -8.11 -5.91 12.74
N ALA A 701 -7.55 -5.49 13.88
CA ALA A 701 -8.28 -4.75 14.90
C ALA A 701 -7.62 -3.44 15.33
N ASP A 702 -8.41 -2.40 15.58
CA ASP A 702 -7.92 -1.17 16.23
C ASP A 702 -6.85 -0.39 15.44
N ASN A 703 -6.65 -0.67 14.14
CA ASN A 703 -5.62 -0.02 13.35
C ASN A 703 -6.09 1.33 12.81
N VAL A 704 -5.18 2.28 12.70
CA VAL A 704 -5.39 3.55 12.00
C VAL A 704 -4.49 3.54 10.79
N ALA A 705 -5.06 3.56 9.58
CA ALA A 705 -4.32 3.54 8.34
C ALA A 705 -4.80 4.63 7.39
N TYR A 706 -3.87 5.37 6.79
CA TYR A 706 -4.21 6.41 5.82
C TYR A 706 -3.11 6.62 4.78
N ASN A 707 -3.42 7.36 3.73
CA ASN A 707 -2.46 7.77 2.71
C ASN A 707 -1.82 6.58 1.96
N GLY A 708 -2.63 5.90 1.16
CA GLY A 708 -2.20 4.85 0.24
C GLY A 708 -2.73 5.06 -1.19
N PRO A 709 -2.03 4.58 -2.24
CA PRO A 709 -2.43 4.80 -3.62
C PRO A 709 -3.61 3.93 -4.07
N ARG A 710 -3.85 2.78 -3.41
CA ARG A 710 -4.87 1.75 -3.71
C ARG A 710 -5.71 1.43 -2.46
N ALA A 711 -6.04 0.18 -2.19
CA ALA A 711 -6.82 -0.22 -1.01
C ALA A 711 -6.01 -0.07 0.28
N GLY A 712 -6.70 0.11 1.40
CA GLY A 712 -6.11 -0.02 2.73
C GLY A 712 -6.02 -1.47 3.19
N ILE A 713 -7.05 -2.28 2.92
CA ILE A 713 -7.11 -3.72 3.20
C ILE A 713 -7.46 -4.45 1.91
N ASN A 714 -6.70 -5.49 1.58
CA ASN A 714 -7.00 -6.37 0.44
C ASN A 714 -6.98 -7.85 0.85
N PHE A 715 -8.05 -8.56 0.48
CA PHE A 715 -8.16 -10.02 0.55
C PHE A 715 -8.16 -10.58 -0.87
N ASP A 716 -7.03 -11.11 -1.32
CA ASP A 716 -6.79 -11.46 -2.73
C ASP A 716 -7.49 -12.77 -3.17
N ASP A 717 -8.07 -13.52 -2.24
CA ASP A 717 -8.84 -14.76 -2.47
C ASP A 717 -9.82 -15.10 -1.34
N GLY A 718 -10.64 -16.13 -1.55
CA GLY A 718 -11.61 -16.65 -0.59
C GLY A 718 -11.18 -17.90 0.19
N LEU A 719 -9.87 -18.20 0.32
CA LEU A 719 -9.44 -19.36 1.10
C LEU A 719 -9.90 -19.25 2.56
N GLY A 720 -10.65 -20.23 3.06
CA GLY A 720 -10.92 -20.46 4.49
C GLY A 720 -11.89 -19.50 5.18
N GLY A 721 -11.75 -18.19 4.99
CA GLY A 721 -12.54 -17.15 5.66
C GLY A 721 -12.38 -17.09 7.19
N GLY A 722 -13.39 -16.57 7.90
CA GLY A 722 -13.38 -16.46 9.36
C GLY A 722 -12.48 -15.35 9.90
N SER A 723 -12.09 -14.40 9.07
CA SER A 723 -11.31 -13.23 9.47
C SER A 723 -12.23 -12.16 10.09
N LEU A 724 -11.69 -11.38 11.02
CA LEU A 724 -12.38 -10.28 11.68
C LEU A 724 -11.64 -8.97 11.40
N VAL A 725 -12.31 -8.03 10.72
CA VAL A 725 -11.86 -6.67 10.49
C VAL A 725 -12.69 -5.73 11.36
N THR A 726 -12.11 -5.22 12.46
CA THR A 726 -12.92 -4.45 13.42
C THR A 726 -12.23 -3.24 14.03
N ARG A 727 -13.01 -2.19 14.32
CA ARG A 727 -12.52 -0.97 15.01
C ARG A 727 -11.33 -0.29 14.31
N ASN A 728 -11.23 -0.40 12.99
CA ASN A 728 -10.19 0.28 12.22
C ASN A 728 -10.68 1.65 11.72
N VAL A 729 -9.73 2.57 11.52
CA VAL A 729 -9.94 3.86 10.85
C VAL A 729 -9.16 3.85 9.55
N LEU A 730 -9.87 3.94 8.41
CA LEU A 730 -9.27 4.00 7.08
C LEU A 730 -9.64 5.32 6.40
N ALA A 731 -8.65 6.04 5.87
CA ALA A 731 -8.87 7.29 5.15
C ALA A 731 -7.81 7.49 4.06
N ASN A 732 -8.09 8.33 3.06
CA ASN A 732 -7.10 8.71 2.04
C ASN A 732 -6.47 7.51 1.32
N PHE A 733 -7.31 6.55 0.93
CA PHE A 733 -6.94 5.45 0.05
C PHE A 733 -7.42 5.75 -1.37
N CYS A 734 -6.95 4.99 -2.37
CA CYS A 734 -7.21 5.28 -3.79
C CYS A 734 -6.77 6.69 -4.21
N ARG A 735 -5.68 7.21 -3.62
CA ARG A 735 -5.16 8.56 -3.91
C ARG A 735 -4.62 8.71 -5.33
N GLU A 736 -4.11 7.62 -5.90
CA GLU A 736 -3.42 7.62 -7.19
C GLU A 736 -4.08 6.70 -8.23
N SER A 737 -4.69 5.60 -7.75
CA SER A 737 -5.39 4.60 -8.58
C SER A 737 -6.90 4.82 -8.58
N SER A 738 -7.64 4.09 -9.40
CA SER A 738 -9.11 4.18 -9.50
C SER A 738 -9.77 2.80 -9.59
N ASP A 739 -11.11 2.71 -9.46
CA ASP A 739 -11.85 1.44 -9.55
C ASP A 739 -11.52 0.51 -8.39
N HIS A 740 -11.75 1.02 -7.17
CA HIS A 740 -11.47 0.33 -5.90
C HIS A 740 -12.08 1.05 -4.69
N GLY A 741 -12.02 0.41 -3.52
CA GLY A 741 -12.33 1.01 -2.22
C GLY A 741 -11.20 0.88 -1.20
N PRO A 742 -11.30 1.54 -0.03
CA PRO A 742 -10.39 1.33 1.10
C PRO A 742 -10.34 -0.13 1.58
N PHE A 743 -11.41 -0.90 1.40
CA PHE A 743 -11.39 -2.35 1.51
C PHE A 743 -11.68 -2.96 0.13
N ASN A 744 -10.96 -4.03 -0.22
CA ASN A 744 -11.25 -4.82 -1.42
C ASN A 744 -11.07 -6.33 -1.17
N SER A 745 -11.84 -7.12 -1.92
CA SER A 745 -11.62 -8.57 -2.01
C SER A 745 -11.87 -9.16 -3.39
N TRP A 746 -11.31 -10.35 -3.63
CA TRP A 746 -11.64 -11.25 -4.74
C TRP A 746 -11.84 -12.68 -4.25
N ASP A 747 -12.61 -13.49 -4.98
CA ASP A 747 -12.72 -14.94 -4.74
C ASP A 747 -12.99 -15.72 -6.04
N ARG A 748 -12.01 -15.66 -6.95
CA ARG A 748 -12.10 -16.27 -8.30
C ARG A 748 -11.66 -17.73 -8.37
N GLN A 749 -11.15 -18.29 -7.28
CA GLN A 749 -10.55 -19.62 -7.23
C GLN A 749 -11.15 -20.44 -6.09
N VAL A 750 -11.34 -21.75 -6.32
CA VAL A 750 -11.84 -22.67 -5.29
C VAL A 750 -10.67 -23.37 -4.64
N TYR A 751 -10.65 -23.37 -3.31
CA TYR A 751 -9.66 -24.08 -2.52
C TYR A 751 -10.34 -25.10 -1.61
N VAL A 752 -9.63 -26.20 -1.34
CA VAL A 752 -9.99 -27.16 -0.28
C VAL A 752 -9.11 -26.88 0.92
N TYR A 753 -9.68 -26.71 2.10
CA TYR A 753 -8.93 -26.45 3.32
C TYR A 753 -9.43 -27.29 4.50
N ASP A 754 -8.57 -27.50 5.49
CA ASP A 754 -8.91 -28.18 6.74
C ASP A 754 -9.63 -27.23 7.69
N ASP A 755 -10.92 -27.49 7.93
CA ASP A 755 -11.67 -26.73 8.91
C ASP A 755 -11.45 -27.30 10.33
N ALA A 756 -10.46 -26.75 11.03
CA ALA A 756 -10.14 -27.13 12.40
C ALA A 756 -11.34 -27.02 13.37
N ALA A 757 -12.27 -26.08 13.14
CA ALA A 757 -13.46 -25.91 14.00
C ALA A 757 -14.49 -27.04 13.79
N ASN A 758 -14.47 -27.69 12.63
CA ASN A 758 -15.33 -28.81 12.27
C ASN A 758 -14.56 -30.14 12.29
N GLY A 759 -13.66 -30.31 13.26
CA GLY A 759 -12.91 -31.55 13.46
C GLY A 759 -11.80 -31.81 12.43
N GLY A 760 -11.42 -30.80 11.63
CA GLY A 760 -10.38 -30.90 10.61
C GLY A 760 -10.84 -31.53 9.29
N ALA A 761 -12.15 -31.72 9.09
CA ALA A 761 -12.66 -32.24 7.84
C ALA A 761 -12.37 -31.25 6.69
N PRO A 762 -11.80 -31.71 5.56
CA PRO A 762 -11.60 -30.85 4.40
C PRO A 762 -12.93 -30.28 3.88
N THR A 763 -12.93 -29.04 3.40
CA THR A 763 -14.11 -28.40 2.83
C THR A 763 -13.72 -27.39 1.76
N VAL A 764 -14.65 -27.11 0.83
CA VAL A 764 -14.56 -26.01 -0.16
C VAL A 764 -15.39 -24.80 0.26
N GLN A 765 -16.16 -24.91 1.34
CA GLN A 765 -17.05 -23.89 1.82
C GLN A 765 -16.28 -22.84 2.62
N LYS A 766 -16.18 -21.62 2.10
CA LYS A 766 -15.61 -20.49 2.83
C LYS A 766 -16.49 -20.14 4.05
N LYS A 767 -15.86 -19.78 5.18
CA LYS A 767 -16.56 -19.22 6.35
C LYS A 767 -16.79 -17.72 6.19
N ASN A 768 -17.79 -17.19 6.86
CA ASN A 768 -18.01 -15.75 6.87
C ASN A 768 -16.80 -15.00 7.43
N ASP A 769 -16.31 -14.01 6.68
CA ASP A 769 -15.49 -12.94 7.22
C ASP A 769 -16.41 -11.87 7.81
N THR A 770 -16.03 -11.28 8.95
CA THR A 770 -16.81 -10.23 9.62
C THR A 770 -16.10 -8.89 9.51
N ILE A 771 -16.82 -7.85 9.09
CA ILE A 771 -16.33 -6.47 9.01
C ILE A 771 -17.23 -5.62 9.91
N SER A 772 -16.74 -5.13 11.05
CA SER A 772 -17.59 -4.40 12.00
C SER A 772 -16.95 -3.29 12.81
N PHE A 773 -17.72 -2.27 13.17
CA PHE A 773 -17.25 -1.12 13.98
C PHE A 773 -16.11 -0.32 13.34
N ASN A 774 -15.95 -0.37 12.01
CA ASN A 774 -14.93 0.39 11.31
C ASN A 774 -15.44 1.78 10.92
N PHE A 775 -14.53 2.77 10.90
CA PHE A 775 -14.76 4.07 10.29
C PHE A 775 -13.97 4.14 8.98
N ILE A 776 -14.67 4.27 7.84
CA ILE A 776 -14.04 4.34 6.53
C ILE A 776 -14.45 5.64 5.85
N LEU A 777 -13.47 6.51 5.62
CA LEU A 777 -13.59 7.67 4.77
C LEU A 777 -13.06 7.34 3.38
N ALA A 778 -13.98 7.01 2.47
CA ALA A 778 -13.71 6.73 1.07
C ALA A 778 -13.68 8.06 0.29
N ASN A 779 -12.51 8.68 0.21
CA ASN A 779 -12.25 9.91 -0.55
C ASN A 779 -11.32 9.65 -1.74
N TYR A 780 -10.91 10.71 -2.43
CA TYR A 780 -10.17 10.65 -3.70
C TYR A 780 -10.94 9.84 -4.76
N HIS A 781 -10.34 8.79 -5.31
CA HIS A 781 -10.90 7.98 -6.38
C HIS A 781 -11.53 6.68 -5.88
N SER A 782 -11.83 6.57 -4.58
CA SER A 782 -12.59 5.45 -4.08
C SER A 782 -13.99 5.43 -4.69
N SER A 783 -14.30 4.38 -5.43
CA SER A 783 -15.63 4.16 -6.01
C SER A 783 -16.56 3.42 -5.04
N MET A 784 -16.02 2.74 -4.03
CA MET A 784 -16.76 2.01 -2.99
C MET A 784 -16.08 2.16 -1.62
N ALA A 785 -16.79 1.87 -0.53
CA ALA A 785 -16.15 1.66 0.78
C ALA A 785 -15.64 0.23 0.89
N ILE A 786 -16.51 -0.74 0.59
CA ILE A 786 -16.25 -2.17 0.54
C ILE A 786 -16.38 -2.64 -0.92
N ASP A 787 -15.25 -2.90 -1.56
CA ASP A 787 -15.18 -3.41 -2.93
C ASP A 787 -15.08 -4.94 -2.91
N ASN A 788 -16.19 -5.62 -2.61
CA ASN A 788 -16.31 -7.06 -2.79
C ASN A 788 -16.46 -7.38 -4.30
N ASP A 789 -15.32 -7.48 -4.97
CA ASP A 789 -15.21 -7.64 -6.41
C ASP A 789 -15.32 -9.13 -6.81
N ASP A 790 -15.15 -9.46 -8.10
CA ASP A 790 -15.39 -10.79 -8.70
C ASP A 790 -15.33 -11.99 -7.74
N GLY A 791 -16.49 -12.65 -7.59
CA GLY A 791 -16.63 -13.91 -6.85
C GLY A 791 -16.65 -13.76 -5.34
N SER A 792 -16.36 -12.58 -4.79
CA SER A 792 -16.34 -12.31 -3.35
C SER A 792 -17.66 -12.74 -2.71
N ALA A 793 -17.55 -13.61 -1.71
CA ALA A 793 -18.69 -14.15 -1.00
C ALA A 793 -18.40 -14.39 0.47
N TYR A 794 -19.48 -14.60 1.24
CA TYR A 794 -19.45 -14.90 2.67
C TYR A 794 -18.84 -13.76 3.49
N TYR A 795 -19.47 -12.59 3.41
CA TYR A 795 -19.13 -11.42 4.21
C TYR A 795 -20.30 -11.01 5.09
N ASP A 796 -20.03 -10.76 6.36
CA ASP A 796 -20.94 -10.21 7.34
C ASP A 796 -20.44 -8.82 7.76
N THR A 797 -20.95 -7.80 7.07
CA THR A 797 -20.52 -6.40 7.21
C THR A 797 -21.55 -5.63 8.02
N HIS A 798 -21.23 -5.28 9.26
CA HIS A 798 -22.21 -4.65 10.15
C HIS A 798 -21.67 -3.66 11.16
N ASP A 799 -22.53 -2.73 11.60
CA ASP A 799 -22.17 -1.69 12.57
C ASP A 799 -20.96 -0.83 12.13
N ASN A 800 -20.79 -0.57 10.83
CA ASN A 800 -19.73 0.30 10.32
C ASN A 800 -20.25 1.70 9.96
N VAL A 801 -19.32 2.63 9.83
CA VAL A 801 -19.58 3.97 9.29
C VAL A 801 -18.77 4.13 8.00
N PHE A 802 -19.47 4.26 6.88
CA PHE A 802 -18.90 4.41 5.55
C PHE A 802 -19.26 5.78 4.96
N ILE A 803 -18.26 6.61 4.71
CA ILE A 803 -18.45 7.98 4.20
C ILE A 803 -17.89 8.05 2.79
N SER A 804 -18.75 8.32 1.80
CA SER A 804 -18.30 8.70 0.46
C SER A 804 -17.96 10.18 0.44
N ALA A 805 -16.67 10.47 0.31
CA ALA A 805 -16.15 11.82 0.15
C ALA A 805 -15.67 12.09 -1.28
N SER A 806 -15.86 11.16 -2.23
CA SER A 806 -15.57 11.38 -3.66
C SER A 806 -16.59 12.32 -4.33
N PHE A 807 -16.15 13.06 -5.36
CA PHE A 807 -16.98 14.01 -6.11
C PHE A 807 -17.38 13.45 -7.48
N GLY A 808 -18.67 13.58 -7.83
CA GLY A 808 -19.20 13.39 -9.19
C GLY A 808 -20.11 12.17 -9.36
N ALA A 809 -21.14 12.33 -10.21
CA ALA A 809 -22.11 11.30 -10.56
C ALA A 809 -21.49 10.07 -11.28
N ASP A 810 -20.24 10.18 -11.75
CA ASP A 810 -19.52 9.08 -12.40
C ASP A 810 -18.74 8.17 -11.42
N TYR A 811 -18.54 8.60 -10.15
CA TYR A 811 -17.74 7.86 -9.15
C TYR A 811 -18.46 7.61 -7.82
N GLY A 812 -19.65 8.16 -7.61
CA GLY A 812 -20.50 7.73 -6.51
C GLY A 812 -20.95 6.30 -6.77
N GLY A 813 -20.16 5.31 -6.38
CA GLY A 813 -20.53 3.91 -6.50
C GLY A 813 -21.42 3.47 -5.35
N ASP A 814 -21.40 2.18 -5.08
CA ASP A 814 -22.29 1.50 -4.16
C ASP A 814 -21.58 1.24 -2.82
N SER A 815 -22.32 1.26 -1.70
CA SER A 815 -21.76 0.88 -0.38
C SER A 815 -21.44 -0.62 -0.32
N LEU A 816 -22.40 -1.47 -0.71
CA LEU A 816 -22.20 -2.89 -1.00
C LEU A 816 -21.99 -3.08 -2.50
N LYS A 817 -20.88 -3.71 -2.89
CA LYS A 817 -20.65 -4.21 -4.25
C LYS A 817 -20.67 -5.73 -4.25
N SER A 818 -21.21 -6.36 -5.28
CA SER A 818 -21.20 -7.83 -5.44
C SER A 818 -21.17 -8.18 -6.92
N ASP A 819 -19.96 -8.42 -7.43
CA ASP A 819 -19.69 -8.56 -8.87
C ASP A 819 -19.42 -10.02 -9.28
N PHE A 820 -19.84 -10.36 -10.50
CA PHE A 820 -19.58 -11.62 -11.22
C PHE A 820 -19.56 -12.86 -10.33
N GLY A 821 -20.70 -13.47 -10.04
CA GLY A 821 -20.74 -14.68 -9.20
C GLY A 821 -20.40 -14.43 -7.72
N GLY A 822 -20.18 -13.18 -7.28
CA GLY A 822 -20.23 -12.79 -5.88
C GLY A 822 -21.64 -12.94 -5.29
N HIS A 823 -21.73 -13.30 -4.02
CA HIS A 823 -22.99 -13.63 -3.35
C HIS A 823 -22.83 -13.76 -1.83
N SER A 824 -23.93 -13.89 -1.08
CA SER A 824 -23.90 -14.05 0.38
C SER A 824 -23.08 -12.97 1.11
N ASN A 825 -23.13 -11.75 0.58
CA ASN A 825 -22.60 -10.53 1.16
C ASN A 825 -23.75 -9.82 1.90
N PHE A 826 -23.62 -9.68 3.21
CA PHE A 826 -24.66 -9.11 4.07
C PHE A 826 -24.18 -7.79 4.67
N HIS A 827 -24.81 -6.69 4.28
CA HIS A 827 -24.63 -5.38 4.89
C HIS A 827 -25.83 -5.08 5.80
N HIS A 828 -25.60 -4.96 7.11
CA HIS A 828 -26.66 -4.59 8.05
C HIS A 828 -26.21 -3.71 9.20
N ALA A 829 -27.11 -2.89 9.74
CA ALA A 829 -26.80 -1.94 10.82
C ALA A 829 -25.63 -0.96 10.52
N ASN A 830 -25.27 -0.77 9.23
CA ASN A 830 -24.24 0.19 8.83
C ASN A 830 -24.83 1.60 8.69
N VAL A 831 -23.95 2.59 8.70
CA VAL A 831 -24.24 3.99 8.44
C VAL A 831 -23.49 4.44 7.20
N ASP A 832 -24.23 4.56 6.10
CA ASP A 832 -23.71 4.81 4.76
C ASP A 832 -24.02 6.25 4.36
N LEU A 833 -23.00 7.09 4.33
CA LEU A 833 -23.14 8.53 4.14
C LEU A 833 -22.66 8.99 2.76
N PHE A 834 -23.53 9.73 2.07
CA PHE A 834 -23.30 10.42 0.78
C PHE A 834 -23.08 9.52 -0.44
N TRP A 835 -23.53 8.27 -0.39
CA TRP A 835 -23.45 7.35 -1.53
C TRP A 835 -24.51 7.68 -2.60
N SER A 836 -24.28 7.20 -3.83
CA SER A 836 -25.32 7.31 -4.88
C SER A 836 -26.39 6.23 -4.72
N LYS A 837 -26.00 5.07 -4.18
CA LYS A 837 -26.84 3.90 -3.92
C LYS A 837 -26.31 3.14 -2.70
N GLY A 838 -27.19 2.35 -2.08
CA GLY A 838 -26.81 1.44 -1.00
C GLY A 838 -26.07 0.20 -1.51
N PHE A 839 -26.45 -0.32 -2.68
CA PHE A 839 -25.86 -1.56 -3.20
C PHE A 839 -25.88 -1.67 -4.73
N GLY A 840 -24.89 -2.40 -5.25
CA GLY A 840 -24.77 -2.84 -6.64
C GLY A 840 -24.44 -4.33 -6.68
N ILE A 841 -25.40 -5.13 -7.14
CA ILE A 841 -25.38 -6.59 -7.05
C ILE A 841 -25.58 -7.20 -8.44
N CYS A 842 -24.83 -8.27 -8.74
CA CYS A 842 -25.01 -9.07 -9.95
C CYS A 842 -25.93 -10.28 -9.71
N ASP A 843 -26.14 -11.09 -10.75
CA ASP A 843 -26.97 -12.29 -10.63
C ASP A 843 -26.44 -13.30 -9.61
N GLN A 844 -27.38 -13.88 -8.86
CA GLN A 844 -27.15 -14.74 -7.71
C GLN A 844 -27.82 -16.11 -7.88
N ALA A 845 -27.27 -17.13 -7.21
CA ALA A 845 -27.86 -18.46 -7.18
C ALA A 845 -28.93 -18.59 -6.08
N ILE A 846 -29.89 -19.50 -6.29
CA ILE A 846 -30.95 -19.78 -5.30
C ILE A 846 -30.31 -20.28 -4.00
N GLY A 847 -30.65 -19.62 -2.89
CA GLY A 847 -30.12 -19.93 -1.56
C GLY A 847 -28.86 -19.15 -1.16
N TYR A 848 -28.31 -18.32 -2.05
CA TYR A 848 -27.08 -17.58 -1.82
C TYR A 848 -27.24 -16.06 -1.95
N ALA A 849 -28.46 -15.54 -1.84
CA ALA A 849 -28.74 -14.11 -2.02
C ALA A 849 -27.90 -13.19 -1.12
N ASP A 850 -27.65 -11.98 -1.61
CA ASP A 850 -27.05 -10.89 -0.85
C ASP A 850 -28.10 -10.23 0.04
N GLY A 851 -27.66 -9.56 1.09
CA GLY A 851 -28.53 -8.85 2.02
C GLY A 851 -28.12 -7.41 2.26
N TYR A 852 -29.10 -6.52 2.25
CA TYR A 852 -28.95 -5.11 2.61
C TYR A 852 -30.13 -4.66 3.48
N TYR A 853 -29.98 -4.71 4.80
CA TYR A 853 -31.09 -4.49 5.72
C TYR A 853 -30.70 -3.77 7.01
N ASP A 854 -31.65 -3.08 7.63
CA ASP A 854 -31.44 -2.33 8.88
C ASP A 854 -30.32 -1.28 8.83
N ASN A 855 -29.94 -0.81 7.63
CA ASN A 855 -28.91 0.21 7.44
C ASN A 855 -29.49 1.62 7.50
N TYR A 856 -28.67 2.59 7.89
CA TYR A 856 -28.92 4.02 7.65
C TYR A 856 -28.21 4.42 6.36
N LEU A 857 -28.95 4.93 5.38
CA LEU A 857 -28.41 5.32 4.08
C LEU A 857 -28.75 6.78 3.78
N TYR A 858 -27.73 7.62 3.71
CA TYR A 858 -27.84 9.01 3.28
C TYR A 858 -27.47 9.09 1.79
N LEU A 859 -28.49 9.17 0.94
CA LEU A 859 -28.33 9.25 -0.51
C LEU A 859 -28.01 10.66 -0.97
N SER A 860 -27.16 10.77 -1.98
CA SER A 860 -26.88 12.04 -2.66
C SER A 860 -28.03 12.52 -3.56
N SER A 861 -28.97 11.66 -3.93
CA SER A 861 -30.12 12.01 -4.79
C SER A 861 -31.34 11.14 -4.52
N ASP A 862 -32.53 11.65 -4.87
CA ASP A 862 -33.74 10.83 -4.95
C ASP A 862 -33.63 9.79 -6.09
N GLY A 863 -34.43 8.73 -6.03
CA GLY A 863 -34.53 7.73 -7.09
C GLY A 863 -34.15 6.32 -6.66
N ASN A 864 -33.60 5.55 -7.59
CA ASN A 864 -33.31 4.13 -7.36
C ASN A 864 -32.12 3.97 -6.41
N TYR A 865 -32.33 3.38 -5.24
CA TYR A 865 -31.30 3.28 -4.21
C TYR A 865 -30.49 1.97 -4.25
N GLY A 866 -30.83 1.06 -5.16
CA GLY A 866 -30.12 -0.21 -5.37
C GLY A 866 -29.96 -0.52 -6.85
N ASN A 867 -28.93 -1.26 -7.24
CA ASN A 867 -28.67 -1.64 -8.63
C ASN A 867 -28.45 -3.14 -8.82
N GLY A 868 -28.97 -3.67 -9.92
CA GLY A 868 -28.78 -5.07 -10.35
C GLY A 868 -29.41 -6.13 -9.44
N GLN A 869 -30.16 -5.72 -8.41
CA GLN A 869 -30.82 -6.64 -7.50
C GLN A 869 -31.80 -7.57 -8.20
N GLN A 870 -31.91 -8.78 -7.67
CA GLN A 870 -32.89 -9.73 -8.12
C GLN A 870 -34.23 -9.46 -7.44
N CYS A 871 -35.20 -9.00 -8.23
CA CYS A 871 -36.50 -8.55 -7.72
C CYS A 871 -37.51 -9.68 -7.46
N THR A 872 -37.30 -10.88 -8.04
CA THR A 872 -38.25 -12.00 -7.99
C THR A 872 -37.53 -13.34 -7.94
N GLY A 873 -38.23 -14.41 -7.57
CA GLY A 873 -37.71 -15.78 -7.61
C GLY A 873 -36.96 -16.20 -6.32
N GLY A 874 -36.36 -17.39 -6.34
CA GLY A 874 -35.70 -18.00 -5.17
C GLY A 874 -34.31 -17.44 -4.83
N ALA A 875 -33.75 -16.60 -5.69
CA ALA A 875 -32.48 -15.89 -5.50
C ALA A 875 -32.69 -14.38 -5.26
N LYS A 876 -33.94 -13.98 -4.97
CA LYS A 876 -34.31 -12.60 -4.68
C LYS A 876 -33.42 -12.01 -3.58
N THR A 877 -32.86 -10.84 -3.85
CA THR A 877 -32.03 -10.07 -2.91
C THR A 877 -32.83 -9.74 -1.63
N ILE A 878 -32.17 -9.85 -0.47
CA ILE A 878 -32.79 -9.64 0.84
C ILE A 878 -32.65 -8.17 1.22
N VAL A 879 -33.77 -7.44 1.22
CA VAL A 879 -33.79 -6.00 1.53
C VAL A 879 -34.93 -5.72 2.51
N GLY A 880 -34.69 -4.86 3.52
CA GLY A 880 -35.71 -4.48 4.50
C GLY A 880 -35.18 -3.67 5.68
N GLY A 881 -36.08 -3.05 6.44
CA GLY A 881 -35.74 -2.36 7.71
C GLY A 881 -34.82 -1.13 7.59
N ASN A 882 -34.45 -0.70 6.38
CA ASN A 882 -33.51 0.40 6.18
C ASN A 882 -34.13 1.76 6.53
N THR A 883 -33.33 2.71 7.00
CA THR A 883 -33.70 4.12 7.07
C THR A 883 -32.93 4.89 6.01
N ILE A 884 -33.64 5.32 4.96
CA ILE A 884 -33.05 5.98 3.80
C ILE A 884 -33.41 7.46 3.83
N TRP A 885 -32.40 8.31 3.85
CA TRP A 885 -32.52 9.74 3.72
C TRP A 885 -32.14 10.18 2.31
N SER A 886 -33.01 10.96 1.66
CA SER A 886 -32.78 11.53 0.33
C SER A 886 -33.31 12.96 0.28
N PRO A 887 -33.05 13.75 -0.78
CA PRO A 887 -33.48 15.15 -0.86
C PRO A 887 -34.97 15.38 -0.57
N THR A 888 -35.86 14.49 -1.04
CA THR A 888 -37.31 14.62 -0.80
C THR A 888 -37.93 13.41 -0.11
N GLY A 889 -37.13 12.40 0.27
CA GLY A 889 -37.62 11.12 0.78
C GLY A 889 -38.31 10.27 -0.28
N LYS A 890 -38.01 10.49 -1.56
CA LYS A 890 -38.57 9.72 -2.67
C LYS A 890 -37.52 8.78 -3.23
N ILE A 891 -37.76 7.49 -3.06
CA ILE A 891 -36.89 6.44 -3.58
C ILE A 891 -37.69 5.37 -4.29
N THR A 892 -37.02 4.71 -5.23
CA THR A 892 -37.55 3.57 -5.98
C THR A 892 -36.68 2.35 -5.77
N GLU A 893 -37.26 1.18 -5.98
CA GLU A 893 -36.57 -0.10 -6.01
C GLU A 893 -37.28 -1.01 -7.01
N CYS A 894 -36.54 -1.81 -7.78
CA CYS A 894 -37.13 -2.77 -8.72
C CYS A 894 -38.12 -2.12 -9.72
N GLY A 895 -37.86 -0.86 -10.09
CA GLY A 895 -38.69 -0.08 -11.00
C GLY A 895 -40.00 0.44 -10.42
N LYS A 896 -40.21 0.38 -9.10
CA LYS A 896 -41.42 0.85 -8.41
C LYS A 896 -41.09 1.84 -7.30
N ASP A 897 -42.06 2.69 -6.96
CA ASP A 897 -41.98 3.50 -5.74
C ASP A 897 -41.98 2.59 -4.51
N LEU A 898 -41.25 2.97 -3.46
CA LEU A 898 -41.07 2.14 -2.25
C LEU A 898 -42.42 1.63 -1.68
N ALA A 899 -43.43 2.50 -1.57
CA ALA A 899 -44.72 2.12 -1.00
C ALA A 899 -45.44 1.03 -1.82
N ASP A 900 -45.37 1.11 -3.15
CA ASP A 900 -45.96 0.11 -4.04
C ASP A 900 -45.16 -1.21 -3.98
N TRP A 901 -43.83 -1.12 -3.86
CA TRP A 901 -42.98 -2.29 -3.69
C TRP A 901 -43.23 -3.01 -2.36
N GLN A 902 -43.44 -2.24 -1.29
CA GLN A 902 -43.79 -2.74 0.04
C GLN A 902 -45.20 -3.36 0.10
N ALA A 903 -46.16 -2.84 -0.67
CA ALA A 903 -47.49 -3.43 -0.77
C ALA A 903 -47.47 -4.87 -1.34
N GLU A 904 -46.41 -5.23 -2.06
CA GLU A 904 -46.16 -6.57 -2.58
C GLU A 904 -45.39 -7.48 -1.61
N GLY A 905 -45.11 -7.01 -0.40
CA GLY A 905 -44.42 -7.75 0.66
C GLY A 905 -42.90 -7.68 0.58
N ASN A 906 -42.34 -6.74 -0.17
CA ASN A 906 -40.90 -6.57 -0.37
C ASN A 906 -40.36 -5.38 0.41
N ASP A 907 -39.06 -5.34 0.69
CA ASP A 907 -38.40 -4.22 1.40
C ASP A 907 -39.14 -3.77 2.68
N VAL A 908 -39.65 -4.76 3.44
CA VAL A 908 -40.57 -4.52 4.55
C VAL A 908 -39.85 -3.76 5.66
N GLY A 909 -40.48 -2.69 6.14
CA GLY A 909 -39.97 -1.89 7.26
C GLY A 909 -39.01 -0.77 6.85
N THR A 910 -38.55 -0.73 5.60
CA THR A 910 -37.74 0.37 5.09
C THR A 910 -38.53 1.67 5.08
N LYS A 911 -37.88 2.77 5.45
CA LYS A 911 -38.46 4.12 5.49
C LYS A 911 -37.64 5.05 4.60
N ALA A 912 -38.32 5.76 3.71
CA ALA A 912 -37.75 6.84 2.92
C ALA A 912 -38.15 8.19 3.51
N LEU A 913 -37.17 9.01 3.89
CA LEU A 913 -37.37 10.28 4.59
C LEU A 913 -36.54 11.39 3.92
N PRO A 914 -36.96 12.66 4.01
CA PRO A 914 -36.07 13.78 3.74
C PRO A 914 -34.85 13.75 4.67
N TYR A 915 -33.80 14.49 4.32
CA TYR A 915 -32.61 14.59 5.17
C TYR A 915 -32.96 14.99 6.62
N PRO A 916 -32.37 14.30 7.62
CA PRO A 916 -32.59 14.58 9.04
C PRO A 916 -31.77 15.81 9.46
N ALA A 917 -31.88 16.21 10.72
CA ALA A 917 -30.96 17.22 11.26
C ALA A 917 -29.55 16.63 11.43
N ASP A 918 -28.51 17.41 11.15
CA ASP A 918 -27.10 16.97 11.28
C ASP A 918 -26.79 16.32 12.64
N ALA A 919 -27.34 16.89 13.72
CA ALA A 919 -27.15 16.37 15.08
C ALA A 919 -27.66 14.93 15.25
N GLU A 920 -28.70 14.53 14.52
CA GLU A 920 -29.23 13.17 14.51
C GLU A 920 -28.26 12.21 13.82
N VAL A 921 -27.77 12.57 12.62
CA VAL A 921 -26.78 11.77 11.88
C VAL A 921 -25.52 11.56 12.74
N LEU A 922 -24.99 12.64 13.31
CA LEU A 922 -23.79 12.59 14.14
C LEU A 922 -23.98 11.80 15.45
N ALA A 923 -25.21 11.71 15.97
CA ALA A 923 -25.52 10.87 17.13
C ALA A 923 -25.54 9.38 16.75
N ILE A 924 -26.18 9.05 15.62
CA ILE A 924 -26.23 7.68 15.07
C ILE A 924 -24.81 7.17 14.79
N VAL A 925 -23.99 7.97 14.10
CA VAL A 925 -22.57 7.63 13.82
C VAL A 925 -21.80 7.29 15.10
N ARG A 926 -21.90 8.12 16.15
CA ARG A 926 -21.23 7.86 17.43
C ARG A 926 -21.76 6.60 18.11
N GLN A 927 -23.07 6.40 18.08
CA GLN A 927 -23.70 5.21 18.66
C GLN A 927 -23.22 3.93 17.96
N THR A 928 -23.18 3.92 16.63
CA THR A 928 -22.68 2.80 15.82
C THR A 928 -21.23 2.46 16.19
N LEU A 929 -20.37 3.46 16.33
CA LEU A 929 -18.96 3.29 16.73
C LEU A 929 -18.75 3.08 18.23
N LYS A 930 -19.83 3.06 19.03
CA LYS A 930 -19.79 2.92 20.51
C LYS A 930 -18.92 3.98 21.20
N MET A 931 -19.02 5.23 20.75
CA MET A 931 -18.30 6.41 21.29
C MET A 931 -19.07 7.19 22.34
#